data_AF-A0A8X8DKS4-F1
#
_entry.id   AF-A0A8X8DKS4-F1
#
_cell.length_a   1.000
_cell.length_b   1.000
_cell.length_c   1.000
_cell.angle_alpha   90.00
_cell.angle_beta   90.00
_cell.angle_gamma   90.00
#
_symmetry.space_group_name_H-M   'P 1'
#
loop_
_entity.id
_entity.type
_entity.pdbx_description
1 polymer ?
#
loop_
_entity_poly.entity_id
_entity_poly.type
_entity_poly.pdbx_seq_one_letter_code
_entity_poly.pdbx_strand_id
1 'polypeptide(L)'
;MAHFDQSENYWLPNSVTVTLAECNGDFDRLIGNGIHEAVESHPYAPQFVATETRSPLLALQVTFFPNKGFCIGMATHHAIFDGKSTSMFLRAWAYTSKYIVEKGEAPRLLPGEITPSFEWKSIQDSKGLEEAYINLWATIGNRLESGSDSNPRSVKPLPKLEVQPNLLRANFHLSSEVIKNLRESVLRYQPEATDPTKRLNLSTYVLACSYVSICLVKARGGDADREVYFAWSADCRSRLDPPLPPNHFGNTAVVHHFVCKAGDFMQENGLPIIAEKLSASIMGLEKGLIEGSNERLEMLLSLGPEVQLISVAGSTGMEFYNVDFGWGNVEKVEITSIDRTGSFSVLDIRNGSDRRTEIGVALKRPEMESFASFFSNGRAAYTRSIASHASSAITLAECNGDFDRLIGNGIHEAVESHPYAPHFVATESRSPLLALQLTLFPNKGFCIGMATHHAIFDGKSASMFLRAWAYTCKFIVEKGEAPCLLPAEITPSFEWKSIQDSKGLEEAYINLWATMGKRFESGSDSNPKSVKPLPKLEVQPNLLRANFHLSSEVIKKLRESVLRYQPEATDPTKRLNLSTYVLACSYVSICLVKARGGDADREVYFSWSADCRSRLDPPLPPNHFGDTVVVHHFVCKARDFMQENGLAIIAEKLSASIRGLEEGLFEGANERLEKLLSLGPEVQLVSVAGSTGLEFYTTDFGWGNVEKVELTSIDRTGAFSVLDIGNGSDRRTEIGVALKRPEMESFASFFSTGV
;
A
#
# COMPACT_ATOMS: atom_id res chain seq x y z
N MET A 1 2.00 28.56 17.92
CA MET A 1 1.62 28.96 19.29
C MET A 1 0.42 29.88 19.18
N ALA A 2 -0.75 29.46 19.67
CA ALA A 2 -1.95 30.30 19.70
C ALA A 2 -1.77 31.41 20.75
N HIS A 3 -2.01 32.66 20.36
CA HIS A 3 -2.11 33.79 21.29
C HIS A 3 -3.59 33.94 21.68
N PHE A 4 -3.88 33.81 22.98
CA PHE A 4 -5.20 34.02 23.57
C PHE A 4 -5.27 35.42 24.18
N ASP A 5 -6.24 36.23 23.77
CA ASP A 5 -6.58 37.48 24.44
C ASP A 5 -7.73 37.23 25.45
N GLN A 6 -7.46 37.52 26.72
CA GLN A 6 -8.37 37.55 27.88
C GLN A 6 -9.33 36.35 28.07
N SER A 7 -9.05 35.50 29.06
CA SER A 7 -9.99 34.50 29.58
C SER A 7 -10.63 34.95 30.90
N GLU A 8 -11.96 35.06 30.94
CA GLU A 8 -12.72 35.21 32.18
C GLU A 8 -13.15 33.82 32.70
N ASN A 9 -12.72 33.45 33.91
CA ASN A 9 -13.08 32.19 34.56
C ASN A 9 -14.12 32.42 35.66
N TYR A 10 -15.34 31.92 35.47
CA TYR A 10 -16.39 31.96 36.49
C TYR A 10 -16.35 30.68 37.35
N TRP A 11 -15.97 30.81 38.63
CA TRP A 11 -15.96 29.69 39.58
C TRP A 11 -17.13 29.78 40.57
N LEU A 12 -18.15 28.94 40.41
CA LEU A 12 -19.16 28.69 41.43
C LEU A 12 -19.06 27.24 41.91
N PRO A 13 -19.17 26.94 43.23
CA PRO A 13 -19.21 25.56 43.72
C PRO A 13 -20.39 24.79 43.09
N ASN A 14 -20.14 23.59 42.57
CA ASN A 14 -21.13 22.72 41.90
C ASN A 14 -21.68 23.25 40.55
N SER A 15 -20.93 24.07 39.83
CA SER A 15 -21.29 24.55 38.48
C SER A 15 -20.42 23.91 37.39
N VAL A 16 -20.88 23.99 36.13
CA VAL A 16 -20.08 23.65 34.95
C VAL A 16 -19.17 24.83 34.63
N THR A 17 -17.86 24.60 34.56
CA THR A 17 -16.92 25.63 34.09
C THR A 17 -17.07 25.80 32.59
N VAL A 18 -17.32 27.03 32.16
CA VAL A 18 -17.35 27.42 30.74
C VAL A 18 -16.30 28.50 30.53
N THR A 19 -15.34 28.24 29.64
CA THR A 19 -14.35 29.22 29.21
C THR A 19 -14.74 29.77 27.85
N LEU A 20 -14.82 31.09 27.72
CA LEU A 20 -14.89 31.76 26.42
C LEU A 20 -13.50 32.25 26.07
N ALA A 21 -13.05 31.97 24.85
CA ALA A 21 -11.74 32.35 24.36
C ALA A 21 -11.84 32.86 22.92
N GLU A 22 -10.89 33.69 22.52
CA GLU A 22 -10.67 34.06 21.12
C GLU A 22 -9.28 33.58 20.70
N CYS A 23 -9.16 33.09 19.46
CA CYS A 23 -7.92 32.58 18.89
C CYS A 23 -7.75 33.08 17.45
N ASN A 24 -6.59 33.67 17.16
CA ASN A 24 -6.16 34.03 15.80
C ASN A 24 -5.40 32.90 15.09
N GLY A 25 -5.59 31.66 15.53
CA GLY A 25 -4.97 30.47 14.96
C GLY A 25 -5.55 30.10 13.59
N ASP A 26 -4.88 29.18 12.90
CA ASP A 26 -5.32 28.68 11.60
C ASP A 26 -6.53 27.74 11.76
N PHE A 27 -7.74 28.29 11.56
CA PHE A 27 -9.00 27.56 11.63
C PHE A 27 -9.10 26.47 10.55
N ASP A 28 -8.60 26.75 9.35
CA ASP A 28 -8.64 25.82 8.22
C ASP A 28 -7.75 24.59 8.50
N ARG A 29 -6.64 24.79 9.21
CA ARG A 29 -5.80 23.71 9.74
C ARG A 29 -6.49 22.90 10.83
N LEU A 30 -7.22 23.54 11.75
CA LEU A 30 -7.93 22.87 12.85
C LEU A 30 -9.05 21.94 12.34
N ILE A 31 -9.77 22.34 11.29
CA ILE A 31 -10.83 21.53 10.68
C ILE A 31 -10.31 20.55 9.62
N GLY A 32 -9.02 20.60 9.31
CA GLY A 32 -8.38 19.74 8.31
C GLY A 32 -8.25 18.28 8.77
N ASN A 33 -8.20 17.36 7.81
CA ASN A 33 -7.95 15.93 8.07
C ASN A 33 -6.47 15.55 8.01
N GLY A 34 -5.60 16.52 7.69
CA GLY A 34 -4.17 16.31 7.50
C GLY A 34 -3.44 15.87 8.78
N ILE A 35 -2.26 15.30 8.60
CA ILE A 35 -1.38 14.93 9.70
C ILE A 35 -0.83 16.20 10.36
N HIS A 36 -1.05 16.36 11.66
CA HIS A 36 -0.60 17.51 12.45
C HIS A 36 -0.14 17.06 13.85
N GLU A 37 0.53 17.93 14.61
CA GLU A 37 0.95 17.56 15.97
C GLU A 37 -0.27 17.53 16.90
N ALA A 38 -0.44 16.46 17.67
CA ALA A 38 -1.63 16.26 18.49
C ALA A 38 -1.84 17.39 19.52
N VAL A 39 -0.73 17.98 19.98
CA VAL A 39 -0.70 19.13 20.92
C VAL A 39 -1.31 20.40 20.35
N GLU A 40 -1.45 20.53 19.03
CA GLU A 40 -2.06 21.71 18.39
C GLU A 40 -3.54 21.88 18.77
N SER A 41 -4.23 20.78 19.07
CA SER A 41 -5.65 20.77 19.46
C SER A 41 -5.89 21.04 20.95
N HIS A 42 -4.88 20.79 21.80
CA HIS A 42 -5.03 20.85 23.27
C HIS A 42 -5.44 22.23 23.81
N PRO A 43 -4.98 23.36 23.25
CA PRO A 43 -5.40 24.69 23.71
C PRO A 43 -6.90 24.97 23.55
N TYR A 44 -7.61 24.18 22.72
CA TYR A 44 -9.05 24.33 22.50
C TYR A 44 -9.89 23.44 23.42
N ALA A 45 -9.24 22.56 24.20
CA ALA A 45 -9.90 21.74 25.21
C ALA A 45 -9.88 22.44 26.57
N PRO A 46 -10.99 22.40 27.33
CA PRO A 46 -11.08 23.07 28.63
C PRO A 46 -10.13 22.41 29.64
N GLN A 47 -9.61 23.23 30.56
CA GLN A 47 -8.85 22.72 31.70
C GLN A 47 -9.77 21.89 32.61
N PHE A 48 -9.35 20.65 32.87
CA PHE A 48 -10.10 19.70 33.68
C PHE A 48 -9.26 19.29 34.89
N VAL A 49 -9.28 20.13 35.93
CA VAL A 49 -8.42 19.97 37.11
C VAL A 49 -9.13 19.17 38.18
N ALA A 50 -8.66 17.94 38.43
CA ALA A 50 -9.12 17.09 39.51
C ALA A 50 -8.17 17.16 40.72
N THR A 51 -8.71 17.09 41.93
CA THR A 51 -7.97 16.80 43.16
C THR A 51 -8.09 15.31 43.49
N GLU A 52 -7.44 14.85 44.57
CA GLU A 52 -7.53 13.43 44.96
C GLU A 52 -8.94 12.97 45.29
N THR A 53 -9.79 13.86 45.78
CA THR A 53 -11.13 13.49 46.27
C THR A 53 -12.26 14.19 45.53
N ARG A 54 -11.95 15.11 44.60
CA ARG A 54 -12.95 15.86 43.83
C ARG A 54 -12.50 16.03 42.39
N SER A 55 -13.40 15.73 41.45
CA SER A 55 -13.16 15.93 40.02
C SER A 55 -14.37 16.65 39.41
N PRO A 56 -14.18 17.63 38.52
CA PRO A 56 -15.27 18.17 37.72
C PRO A 56 -15.98 17.04 36.96
N LEU A 57 -17.27 17.20 36.66
CA LEU A 57 -17.98 16.22 35.83
C LEU A 57 -17.96 16.61 34.35
N LEU A 58 -17.99 17.91 34.09
CA LEU A 58 -18.02 18.54 32.79
C LEU A 58 -17.29 19.89 32.87
N ALA A 59 -16.44 20.16 31.90
CA ALA A 59 -15.94 21.50 31.59
C ALA A 59 -16.12 21.74 30.08
N LEU A 60 -16.39 22.99 29.72
CA LEU A 60 -16.61 23.43 28.34
C LEU A 60 -15.69 24.61 28.02
N GLN A 61 -15.24 24.68 26.78
CA GLN A 61 -14.55 25.85 26.23
C GLN A 61 -15.13 26.18 24.86
N VAL A 62 -15.55 27.43 24.66
CA VAL A 62 -15.94 27.94 23.34
C VAL A 62 -14.84 28.88 22.88
N THR A 63 -14.18 28.54 21.77
CA THR A 63 -13.10 29.35 21.21
C THR A 63 -13.53 29.93 19.87
N PHE A 64 -13.57 31.25 19.76
CA PHE A 64 -13.91 31.98 18.54
C PHE A 64 -12.69 32.22 17.67
N PHE A 65 -12.88 32.10 16.35
CA PHE A 65 -11.89 32.41 15.32
C PHE A 65 -12.47 33.53 14.46
N PRO A 66 -11.97 34.78 14.60
CA PRO A 66 -12.55 35.94 13.94
C PRO A 66 -12.77 35.74 12.44
N ASN A 67 -14.00 35.99 11.98
CA ASN A 67 -14.45 35.84 10.58
C ASN A 67 -14.33 34.43 9.97
N LYS A 68 -14.10 33.39 10.78
CA LYS A 68 -13.90 32.01 10.32
C LYS A 68 -14.92 31.04 10.93
N GLY A 69 -15.07 31.06 12.25
CA GLY A 69 -15.95 30.12 12.95
C GLY A 69 -15.67 30.06 14.45
N PHE A 70 -16.10 28.98 15.09
CA PHE A 70 -15.78 28.69 16.50
C PHE A 70 -15.66 27.18 16.71
N CYS A 71 -14.99 26.77 17.78
CA CYS A 71 -14.98 25.39 18.23
C CYS A 71 -15.49 25.26 19.67
N ILE A 72 -16.07 24.10 19.99
CA ILE A 72 -16.52 23.75 21.34
C ILE A 72 -15.64 22.59 21.84
N GLY A 73 -14.77 22.87 22.79
CA GLY A 73 -14.04 21.87 23.56
C GLY A 73 -14.87 21.37 24.73
N MET A 74 -14.87 20.05 24.96
CA MET A 74 -15.61 19.41 26.04
C MET A 74 -14.70 18.39 26.75
N ALA A 75 -14.60 18.51 28.07
CA ALA A 75 -13.93 17.52 28.91
C ALA A 75 -14.92 16.95 29.92
N THR A 76 -15.02 15.63 30.01
CA THR A 76 -15.99 14.93 30.86
C THR A 76 -15.35 13.85 31.72
N HIS A 77 -15.90 13.63 32.90
CA HIS A 77 -15.57 12.47 33.70
C HIS A 77 -16.28 11.21 33.17
N HIS A 78 -15.52 10.22 32.69
CA HIS A 78 -16.08 9.02 32.03
C HIS A 78 -16.90 8.12 32.97
N ALA A 79 -16.77 8.28 34.29
CA ALA A 79 -17.63 7.57 35.25
C ALA A 79 -19.12 7.93 35.12
N ILE A 80 -19.44 9.12 34.56
CA ILE A 80 -20.84 9.57 34.39
C ILE A 80 -21.20 9.71 32.90
N PHE A 81 -20.23 10.03 32.04
CA PHE A 81 -20.44 10.16 30.61
C PHE A 81 -19.88 8.96 29.84
N ASP A 82 -20.75 8.18 29.19
CA ASP A 82 -20.34 7.38 28.03
C ASP A 82 -20.51 8.20 26.74
N GLY A 83 -20.00 7.68 25.62
CA GLY A 83 -20.07 8.39 24.33
C GLY A 83 -21.50 8.74 23.89
N LYS A 84 -22.48 7.89 24.23
CA LYS A 84 -23.90 8.13 23.90
C LYS A 84 -24.50 9.24 24.75
N SER A 85 -24.21 9.27 26.05
CA SER A 85 -24.63 10.34 26.96
C SER A 85 -23.98 11.67 26.60
N THR A 86 -22.71 11.66 26.18
CA THR A 86 -22.01 12.84 25.64
C THR A 86 -22.70 13.38 24.40
N SER A 87 -22.99 12.52 23.41
CA SER A 87 -23.72 12.93 22.21
C SER A 87 -25.11 13.47 22.54
N MET A 88 -25.87 12.77 23.39
CA MET A 88 -27.20 13.18 23.81
C MET A 88 -27.19 14.56 24.48
N PHE A 89 -26.22 14.81 25.36
CA PHE A 89 -26.01 16.12 25.97
C PHE A 89 -25.77 17.22 24.93
N LEU A 90 -24.85 16.99 23.98
CA LEU A 90 -24.56 17.96 22.91
C LEU A 90 -25.78 18.21 22.02
N ARG A 91 -26.54 17.17 21.65
CA ARG A 91 -27.78 17.30 20.87
C ARG A 91 -28.86 18.06 21.62
N ALA A 92 -29.04 17.81 22.92
CA ALA A 92 -30.00 18.54 23.76
C ALA A 92 -29.62 20.02 23.90
N TRP A 93 -28.32 20.31 24.09
CA TRP A 93 -27.81 21.68 24.17
C TRP A 93 -27.98 22.41 22.83
N ALA A 94 -27.63 21.77 21.72
CA ALA A 94 -27.78 22.34 20.39
C ALA A 94 -29.24 22.58 20.00
N TYR A 95 -30.13 21.61 20.25
CA TYR A 95 -31.57 21.76 20.04
C TYR A 95 -32.13 22.97 20.81
N THR A 96 -31.76 23.08 22.09
CA THR A 96 -32.19 24.19 22.94
C THR A 96 -31.69 25.53 22.41
N SER A 97 -30.42 25.59 22.01
CA SER A 97 -29.80 26.80 21.45
C SER A 97 -30.46 27.23 20.14
N LYS A 98 -30.64 26.28 19.21
CA LYS A 98 -31.31 26.51 17.93
C LYS A 98 -32.75 26.98 18.11
N TYR A 99 -33.49 26.35 19.03
CA TYR A 99 -34.86 26.75 19.35
C TYR A 99 -34.93 28.19 19.88
N ILE A 100 -34.01 28.58 20.77
CA ILE A 100 -33.92 29.95 21.29
C ILE A 100 -33.63 30.93 20.16
N VAL A 101 -32.70 30.61 19.25
CA VAL A 101 -32.37 31.45 18.10
C VAL A 101 -33.58 31.62 17.17
N GLU A 102 -34.35 30.57 16.94
CA GLU A 102 -35.49 30.58 16.01
C GLU A 102 -36.78 31.16 16.61
N LYS A 103 -37.01 30.99 17.92
CA LYS A 103 -38.29 31.31 18.59
C LYS A 103 -38.20 32.43 19.62
N GLY A 104 -36.99 32.83 20.03
CA GLY A 104 -36.77 33.87 21.02
C GLY A 104 -37.05 33.45 22.48
N GLU A 105 -37.35 32.17 22.73
CA GLU A 105 -37.58 31.61 24.07
C GLU A 105 -37.04 30.18 24.18
N ALA A 106 -36.86 29.69 25.41
CA ALA A 106 -36.41 28.32 25.65
C ALA A 106 -37.55 27.30 25.39
N PRO A 107 -37.24 26.11 24.83
CA PRO A 107 -38.24 25.08 24.63
C PRO A 107 -38.78 24.59 25.97
N ARG A 108 -40.10 24.41 26.07
CA ARG A 108 -40.75 23.88 27.30
C ARG A 108 -40.41 22.42 27.57
N LEU A 109 -40.17 21.65 26.51
CA LEU A 109 -39.85 20.23 26.56
C LEU A 109 -38.79 19.91 25.50
N LEU A 110 -37.90 18.99 25.84
CA LEU A 110 -36.99 18.38 24.89
C LEU A 110 -37.74 17.27 24.12
N PRO A 111 -37.34 16.97 22.87
CA PRO A 111 -37.75 15.76 22.18
C PRO A 111 -37.45 14.51 23.01
N GLY A 112 -38.34 13.51 22.98
CA GLY A 112 -38.22 12.33 23.84
C GLY A 112 -36.87 11.60 23.71
N GLU A 113 -36.31 11.54 22.50
CA GLU A 113 -35.03 10.88 22.21
C GLU A 113 -33.81 11.53 22.89
N ILE A 114 -33.86 12.84 23.18
CA ILE A 114 -32.77 13.60 23.79
C ILE A 114 -33.12 14.12 25.19
N THR A 115 -34.28 13.70 25.72
CA THR A 115 -34.66 13.94 27.11
C THR A 115 -33.98 12.87 27.97
N PRO A 116 -33.05 13.20 28.88
CA PRO A 116 -32.31 12.19 29.64
C PRO A 116 -33.21 11.44 30.63
N SER A 117 -33.09 10.11 30.68
CA SER A 117 -33.63 9.29 31.76
C SER A 117 -32.53 8.96 32.78
N PHE A 118 -32.81 9.17 34.07
CA PHE A 118 -31.89 8.86 35.17
C PHE A 118 -32.29 7.59 35.93
N GLU A 119 -33.12 6.74 35.31
CA GLU A 119 -33.52 5.46 35.90
C GLU A 119 -32.37 4.45 35.84
N TRP A 120 -31.64 4.29 36.95
CA TRP A 120 -30.54 3.32 37.08
C TRP A 120 -30.81 2.22 38.13
N LYS A 121 -31.80 2.42 39.01
CA LYS A 121 -32.11 1.50 40.12
C LYS A 121 -32.61 0.12 39.68
N SER A 122 -32.91 -0.05 38.39
CA SER A 122 -33.27 -1.33 37.79
C SER A 122 -32.05 -2.20 37.48
N ILE A 123 -30.82 -1.66 37.50
CA ILE A 123 -29.59 -2.43 37.28
C ILE A 123 -29.29 -3.24 38.54
N GLN A 124 -29.40 -4.57 38.45
CA GLN A 124 -29.07 -5.49 39.55
C GLN A 124 -27.67 -6.08 39.36
N ASP A 125 -26.80 -5.96 40.37
CA ASP A 125 -25.52 -6.65 40.40
C ASP A 125 -25.66 -8.08 40.96
N SER A 126 -26.24 -8.96 40.15
CA SER A 126 -26.45 -10.36 40.53
C SER A 126 -25.16 -11.19 40.55
N LYS A 127 -24.03 -10.63 40.08
CA LYS A 127 -22.75 -11.35 39.90
C LYS A 127 -21.61 -10.80 40.77
N GLY A 128 -21.87 -9.82 41.64
CA GLY A 128 -20.84 -9.19 42.49
C GLY A 128 -19.79 -8.44 41.68
N LEU A 129 -20.14 -7.94 40.50
CA LEU A 129 -19.22 -7.23 39.61
C LEU A 129 -18.83 -5.87 40.17
N GLU A 130 -19.69 -5.22 40.97
CA GLU A 130 -19.37 -3.94 41.60
C GLU A 130 -18.06 -4.04 42.40
N GLU A 131 -17.98 -5.05 43.28
CA GLU A 131 -16.78 -5.29 44.09
C GLU A 131 -15.56 -5.67 43.20
N ALA A 132 -15.77 -6.49 42.17
CA ALA A 132 -14.71 -6.87 41.23
C ALA A 132 -14.13 -5.66 40.47
N TYR A 133 -14.97 -4.74 39.98
CA TYR A 133 -14.53 -3.53 39.29
C TYR A 133 -13.86 -2.52 40.23
N ILE A 134 -14.33 -2.38 41.47
CA ILE A 134 -13.67 -1.56 42.49
C ILE A 134 -12.26 -2.09 42.78
N ASN A 135 -12.14 -3.41 42.96
CA ASN A 135 -10.85 -4.06 43.19
C ASN A 135 -9.91 -3.95 41.98
N LEU A 136 -10.47 -4.05 40.75
CA LEU A 136 -9.72 -3.80 39.52
C LEU A 136 -9.17 -2.38 39.48
N TRP A 137 -10.00 -1.37 39.74
CA TRP A 137 -9.58 0.03 39.71
C TRP A 137 -8.47 0.30 40.73
N ALA A 138 -8.61 -0.21 41.95
CA ALA A 138 -7.58 -0.13 42.98
C ALA A 138 -6.25 -0.78 42.52
N THR A 139 -6.33 -1.96 41.89
CA THR A 139 -5.17 -2.68 41.37
C THR A 139 -4.48 -1.92 40.23
N ILE A 140 -5.26 -1.36 39.30
CA ILE A 140 -4.75 -0.55 38.18
C ILE A 140 -4.06 0.71 38.71
N GLY A 141 -4.68 1.42 39.67
CA GLY A 141 -4.09 2.58 40.33
C GLY A 141 -2.72 2.26 40.94
N ASN A 142 -2.65 1.19 41.72
CA ASN A 142 -1.40 0.74 42.37
C ASN A 142 -0.29 0.34 41.37
N ARG A 143 -0.62 -0.18 40.18
CA ARG A 143 0.38 -0.55 39.16
C ARG A 143 0.88 0.62 38.33
N LEU A 144 0.06 1.65 38.17
CA LEU A 144 0.35 2.79 37.28
C LEU A 144 0.97 3.98 38.02
N GLU A 145 0.76 4.11 39.33
CA GLU A 145 1.40 5.12 40.18
C GLU A 145 2.75 4.61 40.72
N SER A 146 3.85 5.29 40.39
CA SER A 146 5.17 4.99 40.95
C SER A 146 5.38 5.78 42.26
N GLY A 147 4.92 5.24 43.38
CA GLY A 147 5.12 5.84 44.71
C GLY A 147 4.40 5.09 45.84
N SER A 148 4.86 5.22 47.09
CA SER A 148 4.30 4.52 48.27
C SER A 148 2.98 5.09 48.81
N ASP A 149 2.48 6.18 48.22
CA ASP A 149 1.29 6.93 48.68
C ASP A 149 0.13 6.83 47.67
N SER A 150 -0.12 5.64 47.10
CA SER A 150 -1.24 5.46 46.18
C SER A 150 -2.56 5.49 46.95
N ASN A 151 -3.43 6.46 46.62
CA ASN A 151 -4.80 6.48 47.11
C ASN A 151 -5.69 5.75 46.09
N PRO A 152 -6.16 4.52 46.37
CA PRO A 152 -6.99 3.77 45.43
C PRO A 152 -8.37 4.42 45.16
N ARG A 153 -8.74 5.44 45.95
CA ARG A 153 -9.93 6.27 45.76
C ARG A 153 -9.63 7.61 45.09
N SER A 154 -8.42 7.81 44.59
CA SER A 154 -8.04 9.01 43.86
C SER A 154 -8.90 9.16 42.62
N VAL A 155 -9.47 10.36 42.43
CA VAL A 155 -10.19 10.74 41.20
C VAL A 155 -9.31 11.57 40.26
N LYS A 156 -8.00 11.66 40.54
CA LYS A 156 -7.04 12.26 39.61
C LYS A 156 -6.84 11.36 38.38
N PRO A 157 -6.58 11.94 37.20
CA PRO A 157 -6.11 11.18 36.05
C PRO A 157 -4.81 10.44 36.39
N LEU A 158 -4.67 9.20 35.91
CA LEU A 158 -3.48 8.39 36.15
C LEU A 158 -2.26 9.00 35.43
N PRO A 159 -1.08 9.13 36.07
CA PRO A 159 0.11 9.78 35.49
C PRO A 159 0.58 9.17 34.15
N LYS A 160 0.47 7.85 33.99
CA LYS A 160 0.82 7.14 32.74
C LYS A 160 -0.12 7.42 31.56
N LEU A 161 -1.25 8.11 31.78
CA LEU A 161 -2.17 8.56 30.74
C LEU A 161 -1.91 10.01 30.33
N GLU A 162 -0.79 10.61 30.72
CA GLU A 162 -0.36 11.90 30.15
C GLU A 162 -0.05 11.78 28.65
N VAL A 163 -0.25 12.86 27.92
CA VAL A 163 -0.03 12.86 26.47
C VAL A 163 1.46 12.71 26.19
N GLN A 164 1.84 11.70 25.40
CA GLN A 164 3.23 11.54 25.01
C GLN A 164 3.69 12.69 24.11
N PRO A 165 4.94 13.16 24.26
CA PRO A 165 5.49 14.20 23.40
C PRO A 165 5.61 13.70 21.95
N ASN A 166 5.47 14.60 20.99
CA ASN A 166 5.67 14.36 19.55
C ASN A 166 4.70 13.35 18.91
N LEU A 167 3.50 13.18 19.46
CA LEU A 167 2.44 12.45 18.77
C LEU A 167 1.88 13.27 17.61
N LEU A 168 1.66 12.61 16.48
CA LEU A 168 0.93 13.13 15.35
C LEU A 168 -0.50 12.62 15.39
N ARG A 169 -1.47 13.48 15.09
CA ARG A 169 -2.88 13.12 14.91
C ARG A 169 -3.28 13.28 13.45
N ALA A 170 -4.14 12.39 12.99
CA ALA A 170 -4.79 12.51 11.68
C ALA A 170 -6.15 11.81 11.68
N ASN A 171 -7.02 12.25 10.76
CA ASN A 171 -8.29 11.61 10.48
C ASN A 171 -8.28 11.03 9.07
N PHE A 172 -8.69 9.77 8.96
CA PHE A 172 -8.79 9.04 7.71
C PHE A 172 -10.24 8.69 7.43
N HIS A 173 -10.61 8.58 6.16
CA HIS A 173 -11.99 8.26 5.77
C HIS A 173 -12.08 6.93 5.02
N LEU A 174 -13.05 6.13 5.43
CA LEU A 174 -13.55 4.97 4.68
C LEU A 174 -14.88 5.37 4.05
N SER A 175 -14.92 5.39 2.71
CA SER A 175 -16.18 5.62 1.99
C SER A 175 -17.09 4.40 2.09
N SER A 176 -18.39 4.60 1.82
CA SER A 176 -19.35 3.50 1.73
C SER A 176 -18.92 2.41 0.73
N GLU A 177 -18.27 2.81 -0.37
CA GLU A 177 -17.72 1.87 -1.35
C GLU A 177 -16.59 1.02 -0.77
N VAL A 178 -15.64 1.64 -0.05
CA VAL A 178 -14.56 0.90 0.62
C VAL A 178 -15.11 -0.09 1.64
N ILE A 179 -16.12 0.29 2.43
CA ILE A 179 -16.76 -0.61 3.40
C ILE A 179 -17.42 -1.80 2.68
N LYS A 180 -18.11 -1.56 1.57
CA LYS A 180 -18.68 -2.62 0.73
C LYS A 180 -17.58 -3.57 0.23
N ASN A 181 -16.47 -3.02 -0.23
CA ASN A 181 -15.32 -3.78 -0.72
C ASN A 181 -14.68 -4.67 0.36
N LEU A 182 -14.52 -4.13 1.58
CA LEU A 182 -14.06 -4.89 2.74
C LEU A 182 -15.01 -6.05 3.04
N ARG A 183 -16.34 -5.81 2.99
CA ARG A 183 -17.36 -6.84 3.21
C ARG A 183 -17.21 -7.99 2.22
N GLU A 184 -17.15 -7.67 0.94
CA GLU A 184 -17.02 -8.67 -0.11
C GLU A 184 -15.70 -9.45 0.02
N SER A 185 -14.64 -8.81 0.50
CA SER A 185 -13.39 -9.51 0.82
C SER A 185 -13.50 -10.53 1.91
N VAL A 186 -14.24 -10.26 2.97
CA VAL A 186 -14.49 -11.27 4.01
C VAL A 186 -15.30 -12.42 3.42
N LEU A 187 -16.36 -12.13 2.67
CA LEU A 187 -17.24 -13.13 2.08
C LEU A 187 -16.54 -14.05 1.06
N ARG A 188 -15.51 -13.56 0.34
CA ARG A 188 -14.73 -14.39 -0.59
C ARG A 188 -13.96 -15.52 0.08
N TYR A 189 -13.37 -15.27 1.25
CA TYR A 189 -12.59 -16.29 1.98
C TYR A 189 -13.46 -17.15 2.89
N GLN A 190 -14.67 -16.69 3.21
CA GLN A 190 -15.62 -17.37 4.08
C GLN A 190 -17.01 -17.39 3.43
N PRO A 191 -17.20 -18.12 2.30
CA PRO A 191 -18.51 -18.18 1.63
C PRO A 191 -19.60 -18.75 2.53
N GLU A 192 -19.23 -19.59 3.51
CA GLU A 192 -20.15 -20.13 4.52
C GLU A 192 -20.72 -19.06 5.46
N ALA A 193 -20.17 -17.84 5.50
CA ALA A 193 -20.76 -16.71 6.21
C ALA A 193 -22.11 -16.25 5.63
N THR A 194 -22.53 -16.79 4.48
CA THR A 194 -23.86 -16.61 3.89
C THR A 194 -24.88 -17.66 4.33
N ASP A 195 -24.43 -18.75 4.98
CA ASP A 195 -25.29 -19.76 5.58
C ASP A 195 -26.03 -19.16 6.80
N PRO A 196 -27.36 -19.31 6.93
CA PRO A 196 -28.12 -18.84 8.09
C PRO A 196 -27.59 -19.35 9.45
N THR A 197 -26.90 -20.48 9.49
CA THR A 197 -26.38 -21.13 10.71
C THR A 197 -24.95 -20.70 11.09
N LYS A 198 -24.19 -20.08 10.17
CA LYS A 198 -22.80 -19.61 10.36
C LYS A 198 -22.60 -18.13 10.02
N ARG A 199 -23.70 -17.37 9.96
CA ARG A 199 -23.74 -15.98 9.48
C ARG A 199 -22.83 -15.07 10.29
N LEU A 200 -21.96 -14.32 9.62
CA LEU A 200 -21.16 -13.25 10.24
C LEU A 200 -21.90 -11.91 10.20
N ASN A 201 -21.81 -11.16 11.30
CA ASN A 201 -22.28 -9.78 11.37
C ASN A 201 -21.22 -8.80 10.83
N LEU A 202 -21.18 -8.64 9.51
CA LEU A 202 -20.24 -7.74 8.82
C LEU A 202 -20.76 -6.29 8.75
N SER A 203 -21.03 -5.72 9.92
CA SER A 203 -21.41 -4.30 10.06
C SER A 203 -20.27 -3.37 9.65
N THR A 204 -20.58 -2.12 9.33
CA THR A 204 -19.57 -1.09 9.04
C THR A 204 -18.56 -0.95 10.18
N TYR A 205 -19.01 -1.02 11.42
CA TYR A 205 -18.16 -0.97 12.60
C TYR A 205 -17.16 -2.14 12.63
N VAL A 206 -17.63 -3.38 12.40
CA VAL A 206 -16.76 -4.56 12.36
C VAL A 206 -15.69 -4.41 11.29
N LEU A 207 -16.09 -4.10 10.06
CA LEU A 207 -15.16 -3.99 8.94
C LEU A 207 -14.15 -2.85 9.12
N ALA A 208 -14.58 -1.70 9.62
CA ALA A 208 -13.71 -0.56 9.91
C ALA A 208 -12.69 -0.91 11.01
N CYS A 209 -13.15 -1.48 12.13
CA CYS A 209 -12.28 -1.84 13.24
C CYS A 209 -11.27 -2.93 12.86
N SER A 210 -11.71 -3.96 12.13
CA SER A 210 -10.81 -5.01 11.63
C SER A 210 -9.76 -4.45 10.68
N TYR A 211 -10.17 -3.59 9.74
CA TYR A 211 -9.25 -3.00 8.77
C TYR A 211 -8.22 -2.07 9.43
N VAL A 212 -8.67 -1.21 10.35
CA VAL A 212 -7.81 -0.24 11.05
C VAL A 212 -6.84 -0.96 11.99
N SER A 213 -7.30 -1.97 12.72
CA SER A 213 -6.40 -2.77 13.58
C SER A 213 -5.32 -3.49 12.78
N ILE A 214 -5.64 -4.04 11.60
CA ILE A 214 -4.63 -4.61 10.70
C ILE A 214 -3.59 -3.55 10.30
N CYS A 215 -4.03 -2.35 9.92
CA CYS A 215 -3.13 -1.26 9.56
C CYS A 215 -2.24 -0.85 10.75
N LEU A 216 -2.79 -0.77 11.96
CA LEU A 216 -2.04 -0.46 13.18
C LEU A 216 -1.01 -1.55 13.54
N VAL A 217 -1.40 -2.83 13.48
CA VAL A 217 -0.50 -3.95 13.76
C VAL A 217 0.65 -3.98 12.75
N LYS A 218 0.35 -3.80 11.45
CA LYS A 218 1.37 -3.71 10.39
C LYS A 218 2.29 -2.50 10.54
N ALA A 219 1.73 -1.33 10.86
CA ALA A 219 2.50 -0.09 11.05
C ALA A 219 3.48 -0.17 12.22
N ARG A 220 3.08 -0.87 13.29
CA ARG A 220 3.94 -1.10 14.47
C ARG A 220 4.95 -2.23 14.25
N GLY A 221 4.69 -3.14 13.30
CA GLY A 221 5.58 -4.26 12.97
C GLY A 221 5.86 -5.20 14.15
N GLY A 222 7.06 -5.78 14.15
CA GLY A 222 7.56 -6.70 15.18
C GLY A 222 7.28 -8.17 14.89
N ASP A 223 7.46 -8.99 15.92
CA ASP A 223 7.30 -10.45 15.86
C ASP A 223 5.84 -10.85 15.56
N ALA A 224 5.66 -11.82 14.66
CA ALA A 224 4.37 -12.40 14.32
C ALA A 224 3.73 -13.17 15.49
N ASP A 225 4.53 -13.71 16.42
CA ASP A 225 4.04 -14.45 17.59
C ASP A 225 3.68 -13.54 18.78
N ARG A 226 3.89 -12.23 18.65
CA ARG A 226 3.48 -11.24 19.66
C ARG A 226 1.97 -11.23 19.80
N GLU A 227 1.49 -11.19 21.04
CA GLU A 227 0.07 -11.12 21.31
C GLU A 227 -0.48 -9.71 21.06
N VAL A 228 -1.67 -9.66 20.45
CA VAL A 228 -2.46 -8.46 20.25
C VAL A 228 -3.78 -8.67 21.00
N TYR A 229 -3.99 -7.84 22.01
CA TYR A 229 -5.23 -7.72 22.75
C TYR A 229 -6.07 -6.60 22.10
N PHE A 230 -7.18 -6.99 21.47
CA PHE A 230 -8.11 -6.05 20.84
C PHE A 230 -9.33 -5.84 21.72
N ALA A 231 -9.52 -4.62 22.23
CA ALA A 231 -10.59 -4.23 23.14
C ALA A 231 -11.63 -3.33 22.47
N TRP A 232 -12.90 -3.57 22.76
CA TRP A 232 -14.03 -2.76 22.27
C TRP A 232 -15.13 -2.68 23.32
N SER A 233 -16.03 -1.70 23.20
CA SER A 233 -17.10 -1.47 24.19
C SER A 233 -18.48 -1.70 23.58
N ALA A 234 -19.40 -2.32 24.35
CA ALA A 234 -20.78 -2.57 23.97
C ALA A 234 -21.75 -1.65 24.74
N ASP A 235 -22.69 -1.00 24.03
CA ASP A 235 -23.83 -0.30 24.67
C ASP A 235 -24.79 -1.33 25.26
N CYS A 236 -25.02 -1.23 26.56
CA CYS A 236 -25.79 -2.18 27.34
C CYS A 236 -27.28 -1.84 27.40
N ARG A 237 -27.69 -0.61 27.05
CA ARG A 237 -29.05 -0.11 27.30
C ARG A 237 -30.15 -1.07 26.83
N SER A 238 -30.08 -1.48 25.56
CA SER A 238 -31.07 -2.39 24.96
C SER A 238 -30.79 -3.87 25.22
N ARG A 239 -29.74 -4.21 25.96
CA ARG A 239 -29.24 -5.58 26.18
C ARG A 239 -29.41 -6.06 27.62
N LEU A 240 -29.78 -5.17 28.53
CA LEU A 240 -30.15 -5.52 29.90
C LEU A 240 -31.56 -6.11 29.92
N ASP A 241 -31.87 -6.87 30.97
CA ASP A 241 -33.19 -7.43 31.23
C ASP A 241 -33.68 -6.99 32.63
N PRO A 242 -34.66 -6.08 32.73
CA PRO A 242 -35.32 -5.37 31.62
C PRO A 242 -34.38 -4.35 30.94
N PRO A 243 -34.63 -3.98 29.67
CA PRO A 243 -33.82 -2.99 28.96
C PRO A 243 -33.96 -1.60 29.59
N LEU A 244 -32.87 -0.85 29.62
CA LEU A 244 -32.89 0.56 29.99
C LEU A 244 -33.48 1.41 28.85
N PRO A 245 -34.08 2.57 29.18
CA PRO A 245 -34.52 3.52 28.16
C PRO A 245 -33.38 3.87 27.17
N PRO A 246 -33.63 3.99 25.86
CA PRO A 246 -32.60 4.36 24.88
C PRO A 246 -31.89 5.69 25.18
N ASN A 247 -32.60 6.59 25.87
CA ASN A 247 -32.19 7.90 26.37
C ASN A 247 -31.69 7.87 27.83
N HIS A 248 -31.37 6.70 28.39
CA HIS A 248 -30.75 6.59 29.71
C HIS A 248 -29.41 7.34 29.73
N PHE A 249 -29.25 8.24 30.70
CA PHE A 249 -28.08 9.08 30.88
C PHE A 249 -27.17 8.48 31.96
N GLY A 250 -25.92 8.23 31.62
CA GLY A 250 -24.98 7.53 32.48
C GLY A 250 -24.08 6.60 31.67
N ASN A 251 -23.06 6.05 32.33
CA ASN A 251 -22.20 5.06 31.69
C ASN A 251 -22.87 3.69 31.68
N THR A 252 -23.16 3.17 30.49
CA THR A 252 -23.67 1.80 30.31
C THR A 252 -22.87 1.06 29.23
N ALA A 253 -21.55 1.19 29.28
CA ALA A 253 -20.63 0.51 28.38
C ALA A 253 -19.91 -0.64 29.10
N VAL A 254 -19.89 -1.82 28.48
CA VAL A 254 -19.11 -2.97 28.96
C VAL A 254 -18.00 -3.28 27.96
N VAL A 255 -16.78 -3.48 28.46
CA VAL A 255 -15.61 -3.80 27.64
C VAL A 255 -15.55 -5.30 27.35
N HIS A 256 -15.41 -5.62 26.07
CA HIS A 256 -15.13 -6.96 25.55
C HIS A 256 -13.81 -6.95 24.79
N HIS A 257 -13.23 -8.13 24.61
CA HIS A 257 -11.97 -8.27 23.90
C HIS A 257 -11.85 -9.64 23.23
N PHE A 258 -10.84 -9.76 22.39
CA PHE A 258 -10.25 -11.03 21.97
C PHE A 258 -8.74 -10.90 21.88
N VAL A 259 -8.04 -12.02 22.01
CA VAL A 259 -6.58 -12.12 21.86
C VAL A 259 -6.26 -12.93 20.61
N CYS A 260 -5.25 -12.49 19.88
CA CYS A 260 -4.75 -13.17 18.69
C CYS A 260 -3.27 -12.81 18.46
N LYS A 261 -2.60 -13.55 17.57
CA LYS A 261 -1.19 -13.31 17.25
C LYS A 261 -1.08 -12.18 16.23
N ALA A 262 0.01 -11.41 16.27
CA ALA A 262 0.27 -10.36 15.30
C ALA A 262 0.28 -10.89 13.85
N GLY A 263 0.75 -12.13 13.66
CA GLY A 263 0.69 -12.88 12.39
C GLY A 263 -0.71 -12.95 11.79
N ASP A 264 -1.75 -13.14 12.62
CA ASP A 264 -3.16 -13.20 12.18
C ASP A 264 -3.60 -11.89 11.50
N PHE A 265 -3.02 -10.74 11.89
CA PHE A 265 -3.29 -9.45 11.25
C PHE A 265 -2.40 -9.22 10.02
N MET A 266 -1.16 -9.70 10.06
CA MET A 266 -0.15 -9.38 9.05
C MET A 266 -0.32 -10.18 7.75
N GLN A 267 -0.88 -11.39 7.83
CA GLN A 267 -1.08 -12.28 6.70
C GLN A 267 -2.17 -11.82 5.70
N GLU A 268 -2.19 -12.45 4.53
CA GLU A 268 -3.05 -12.06 3.39
C GLU A 268 -4.55 -12.13 3.73
N ASN A 269 -4.98 -13.17 4.44
CA ASN A 269 -6.36 -13.37 4.91
C ASN A 269 -6.63 -12.76 6.29
N GLY A 270 -5.83 -11.79 6.74
CA GLY A 270 -6.00 -11.18 8.05
C GLY A 270 -7.35 -10.48 8.23
N LEU A 271 -7.87 -9.81 7.19
CA LEU A 271 -9.18 -9.13 7.28
C LEU A 271 -10.33 -10.10 7.59
N PRO A 272 -10.52 -11.21 6.85
CA PRO A 272 -11.47 -12.25 7.22
C PRO A 272 -11.32 -12.75 8.66
N ILE A 273 -10.10 -13.07 9.11
CA ILE A 273 -9.85 -13.62 10.45
C ILE A 273 -10.24 -12.65 11.54
N ILE A 274 -9.80 -11.40 11.44
CA ILE A 274 -10.08 -10.37 12.45
C ILE A 274 -11.56 -9.97 12.42
N ALA A 275 -12.19 -9.93 11.24
CA ALA A 275 -13.62 -9.68 11.10
C ALA A 275 -14.47 -10.80 11.71
N GLU A 276 -14.09 -12.06 11.51
CA GLU A 276 -14.73 -13.22 12.13
C GLU A 276 -14.61 -13.16 13.66
N LYS A 277 -13.40 -12.95 14.20
CA LYS A 277 -13.19 -12.86 15.66
C LYS A 277 -14.02 -11.74 16.28
N LEU A 278 -14.01 -10.55 15.68
CA LEU A 278 -14.79 -9.42 16.19
C LEU A 278 -16.31 -9.66 16.05
N SER A 279 -16.75 -10.22 14.92
CA SER A 279 -18.15 -10.59 14.70
C SER A 279 -18.62 -11.63 15.72
N ALA A 280 -17.84 -12.70 15.94
CA ALA A 280 -18.14 -13.73 16.92
C ALA A 280 -18.19 -13.17 18.35
N SER A 281 -17.27 -12.26 18.70
CA SER A 281 -17.29 -11.54 19.98
C SER A 281 -18.58 -10.73 20.17
N ILE A 282 -19.04 -10.03 19.12
CA ILE A 282 -20.28 -9.23 19.17
C ILE A 282 -21.54 -10.11 19.22
N MET A 283 -21.61 -11.18 18.43
CA MET A 283 -22.76 -12.11 18.42
C MET A 283 -22.82 -12.91 19.72
N GLY A 284 -21.67 -13.22 20.33
CA GLY A 284 -21.59 -13.89 21.63
C GLY A 284 -22.31 -13.14 22.77
N LEU A 285 -22.56 -11.84 22.62
CA LEU A 285 -23.35 -11.06 23.58
C LEU A 285 -24.79 -11.57 23.74
N GLU A 286 -25.33 -12.32 22.78
CA GLU A 286 -26.65 -12.95 22.89
C GLU A 286 -26.72 -14.00 24.01
N LYS A 287 -25.58 -14.61 24.38
CA LYS A 287 -25.50 -15.60 25.47
C LYS A 287 -25.54 -14.96 26.85
N GLY A 288 -25.14 -13.69 26.95
CA GLY A 288 -25.18 -12.92 28.18
C GLY A 288 -24.17 -11.76 28.16
N LEU A 289 -24.67 -10.53 28.25
CA LEU A 289 -23.88 -9.30 28.20
C LEU A 289 -22.71 -9.28 29.21
N ILE A 290 -22.99 -9.64 30.47
CA ILE A 290 -22.02 -9.61 31.58
C ILE A 290 -21.45 -10.99 31.91
N GLU A 291 -21.76 -12.01 31.12
CA GLU A 291 -21.20 -13.35 31.30
C GLU A 291 -19.70 -13.36 30.95
N GLY A 292 -18.89 -14.01 31.77
CA GLY A 292 -17.44 -14.02 31.61
C GLY A 292 -16.72 -12.74 32.07
N SER A 293 -17.40 -11.82 32.78
CA SER A 293 -16.80 -10.52 33.12
C SER A 293 -15.61 -10.66 34.08
N ASN A 294 -15.70 -11.50 35.11
CA ASN A 294 -14.59 -11.68 36.05
C ASN A 294 -13.35 -12.22 35.35
N GLU A 295 -13.51 -13.22 34.49
CA GLU A 295 -12.44 -13.81 33.68
C GLU A 295 -11.82 -12.78 32.75
N ARG A 296 -12.63 -11.89 32.17
CA ARG A 296 -12.12 -10.79 31.33
C ARG A 296 -11.32 -9.78 32.13
N LEU A 297 -11.73 -9.45 33.37
CA LEU A 297 -11.01 -8.54 34.25
C LEU A 297 -9.68 -9.16 34.71
N GLU A 298 -9.69 -10.44 35.08
CA GLU A 298 -8.48 -11.19 35.42
C GLU A 298 -7.49 -11.23 34.26
N MET A 299 -7.96 -11.45 33.03
CA MET A 299 -7.11 -11.41 31.84
C MET A 299 -6.51 -10.02 31.61
N LEU A 300 -7.29 -8.95 31.75
CA LEU A 300 -6.76 -7.58 31.63
C LEU A 300 -5.65 -7.32 32.67
N LEU A 301 -5.81 -7.85 33.88
CA LEU A 301 -4.81 -7.77 34.94
C LEU A 301 -3.60 -8.68 34.74
N SER A 302 -3.66 -9.69 33.87
CA SER A 302 -2.53 -10.58 33.62
C SER A 302 -1.70 -10.18 32.39
N LEU A 303 -2.14 -9.19 31.60
CA LEU A 303 -1.40 -8.72 30.43
C LEU A 303 -0.02 -8.17 30.82
N GLY A 304 1.03 -8.76 30.24
CA GLY A 304 2.40 -8.28 30.36
C GLY A 304 2.70 -7.11 29.42
N PRO A 305 3.83 -6.40 29.64
CA PRO A 305 4.25 -5.25 28.84
C PRO A 305 4.51 -5.58 27.36
N GLU A 306 4.73 -6.85 27.02
CA GLU A 306 4.97 -7.37 25.67
C GLU A 306 3.70 -7.47 24.80
N VAL A 307 2.51 -7.46 25.42
CA VAL A 307 1.23 -7.54 24.71
C VAL A 307 0.92 -6.20 24.05
N GLN A 308 0.62 -6.19 22.74
CA GLN A 308 0.02 -4.99 22.14
C GLN A 308 -1.40 -4.82 22.62
N LEU A 309 -1.70 -3.61 23.10
CA LEU A 309 -3.06 -3.15 23.27
C LEU A 309 -3.52 -2.38 22.03
N ILE A 310 -4.68 -2.77 21.50
CA ILE A 310 -5.46 -1.99 20.54
C ILE A 310 -6.86 -1.82 21.12
N SER A 311 -7.35 -0.58 21.17
CA SER A 311 -8.70 -0.28 21.63
C SER A 311 -9.39 0.73 20.72
N VAL A 312 -10.72 0.72 20.74
CA VAL A 312 -11.56 1.60 19.91
C VAL A 312 -12.32 2.60 20.78
N ALA A 313 -12.27 3.87 20.39
CA ALA A 313 -13.11 4.94 20.91
C ALA A 313 -14.22 5.27 19.89
N GLY A 314 -15.42 5.59 20.39
CA GLY A 314 -16.56 5.93 19.51
C GLY A 314 -17.24 4.71 18.89
N SER A 315 -18.26 4.98 18.08
CA SER A 315 -19.03 3.97 17.34
C SER A 315 -19.79 4.65 16.19
N THR A 316 -20.25 3.84 15.24
CA THR A 316 -21.20 4.29 14.22
C THR A 316 -22.57 4.51 14.87
N GLY A 317 -23.13 5.71 14.75
CA GLY A 317 -24.44 6.07 15.30
C GLY A 317 -24.40 6.99 16.52
N MET A 318 -23.25 7.59 16.82
CA MET A 318 -23.14 8.60 17.88
C MET A 318 -23.52 10.01 17.42
N GLU A 319 -23.71 10.26 16.12
CA GLU A 319 -24.33 11.49 15.59
C GLU A 319 -23.66 12.83 15.97
N PHE A 320 -22.37 12.84 16.34
CA PHE A 320 -21.67 14.09 16.70
C PHE A 320 -21.66 15.13 15.57
N TYR A 321 -21.60 14.67 14.31
CA TYR A 321 -21.66 15.53 13.12
C TYR A 321 -23.07 16.08 12.82
N ASN A 322 -24.11 15.57 13.47
CA ASN A 322 -25.51 15.99 13.26
C ASN A 322 -25.97 17.00 14.32
N VAL A 323 -25.04 17.55 15.10
CA VAL A 323 -25.32 18.58 16.10
C VAL A 323 -25.39 19.93 15.39
N ASP A 324 -26.51 20.65 15.54
CA ASP A 324 -26.74 21.97 14.94
C ASP A 324 -27.27 22.95 16.00
N PHE A 325 -26.42 23.92 16.35
CA PHE A 325 -26.72 24.96 17.35
C PHE A 325 -27.55 26.12 16.79
N GLY A 326 -27.93 26.09 15.50
CA GLY A 326 -28.61 27.16 14.77
C GLY A 326 -27.75 27.81 13.68
N TRP A 327 -26.48 27.41 13.55
CA TRP A 327 -25.53 27.91 12.55
C TRP A 327 -25.14 26.86 11.50
N GLY A 328 -25.79 25.69 11.52
CA GLY A 328 -25.46 24.55 10.68
C GLY A 328 -24.82 23.40 11.47
N ASN A 329 -24.63 22.28 10.77
CA ASN A 329 -24.02 21.07 11.32
C ASN A 329 -22.54 21.28 11.65
N VAL A 330 -22.01 20.48 12.58
CA VAL A 330 -20.58 20.46 12.92
C VAL A 330 -19.72 20.07 11.70
N GLU A 331 -18.69 20.85 11.42
CA GLU A 331 -17.76 20.60 10.30
C GLU A 331 -16.71 19.53 10.61
N LYS A 332 -16.20 19.51 11.86
CA LYS A 332 -15.16 18.58 12.30
C LYS A 332 -15.35 18.16 13.76
N VAL A 333 -15.16 16.87 14.02
CA VAL A 333 -15.06 16.30 15.37
C VAL A 333 -13.66 15.74 15.58
N GLU A 334 -13.07 16.01 16.75
CA GLU A 334 -11.82 15.40 17.20
C GLU A 334 -11.98 14.78 18.59
N ILE A 335 -11.65 13.48 18.70
CA ILE A 335 -11.63 12.78 19.99
C ILE A 335 -10.21 12.88 20.57
N THR A 336 -9.91 13.99 21.24
CA THR A 336 -8.55 14.30 21.72
C THR A 336 -8.02 13.33 22.78
N SER A 337 -8.90 12.59 23.46
CA SER A 337 -8.52 11.60 24.47
C SER A 337 -7.74 10.41 23.90
N ILE A 338 -7.79 10.16 22.58
CA ILE A 338 -7.04 9.07 21.95
C ILE A 338 -5.52 9.23 22.09
N ASP A 339 -5.04 10.47 22.22
CA ASP A 339 -3.62 10.77 22.47
C ASP A 339 -3.12 10.14 23.78
N ARG A 340 -4.02 10.01 24.76
CA ARG A 340 -3.74 9.48 26.10
C ARG A 340 -4.00 7.99 26.17
N THR A 341 -5.10 7.52 25.57
CA THR A 341 -5.52 6.12 25.67
C THR A 341 -4.81 5.21 24.67
N GLY A 342 -4.23 5.77 23.59
CA GLY A 342 -3.68 5.01 22.48
C GLY A 342 -4.73 4.26 21.65
N SER A 343 -6.02 4.56 21.86
CA SER A 343 -7.13 4.04 21.06
C SER A 343 -7.12 4.66 19.67
N PHE A 344 -7.74 4.02 18.68
CA PHE A 344 -8.20 4.74 17.50
C PHE A 344 -9.69 5.08 17.67
N SER A 345 -10.15 6.17 17.04
CA SER A 345 -11.56 6.55 17.05
C SER A 345 -12.28 6.10 15.79
N VAL A 346 -13.57 5.77 15.91
CA VAL A 346 -14.47 5.45 14.79
C VAL A 346 -15.74 6.27 14.95
N LEU A 347 -16.00 7.16 13.99
CA LEU A 347 -17.20 7.99 13.93
C LEU A 347 -17.86 7.88 12.56
N ASP A 348 -19.16 8.13 12.49
CA ASP A 348 -19.88 8.25 11.23
C ASP A 348 -20.19 9.71 10.89
N ILE A 349 -19.86 10.08 9.66
CA ILE A 349 -20.25 11.35 9.05
C ILE A 349 -21.52 11.07 8.25
N ARG A 350 -22.63 11.72 8.63
CA ARG A 350 -23.95 11.60 8.00
C ARG A 350 -24.51 12.96 7.62
N ASN A 351 -23.76 13.73 6.82
CA ASN A 351 -24.18 15.04 6.37
C ASN A 351 -24.78 14.94 4.95
N GLY A 352 -26.11 14.95 4.84
CA GLY A 352 -26.80 14.82 3.54
C GLY A 352 -26.59 13.46 2.86
N SER A 353 -26.13 13.46 1.60
CA SER A 353 -25.83 12.24 0.83
C SER A 353 -24.45 11.64 1.16
N ASP A 354 -23.61 12.36 1.89
CA ASP A 354 -22.26 11.93 2.22
C ASP A 354 -22.28 10.98 3.44
N ARG A 355 -21.97 9.71 3.17
CA ARG A 355 -21.90 8.64 4.17
C ARG A 355 -20.49 8.07 4.21
N ARG A 356 -19.72 8.53 5.19
CA ARG A 356 -18.32 8.13 5.43
C ARG A 356 -18.13 7.68 6.88
N THR A 357 -17.21 6.74 7.07
CA THR A 357 -16.70 6.40 8.40
C THR A 357 -15.37 7.11 8.58
N GLU A 358 -15.27 7.95 9.61
CA GLU A 358 -14.05 8.64 9.99
C GLU A 358 -13.28 7.86 11.05
N ILE A 359 -11.97 7.74 10.84
CA ILE A 359 -11.02 7.04 11.68
C ILE A 359 -9.99 8.04 12.19
N GLY A 360 -9.98 8.35 13.49
CA GLY A 360 -8.93 9.18 14.09
C GLY A 360 -7.84 8.33 14.73
N VAL A 361 -6.58 8.63 14.49
CA VAL A 361 -5.42 7.96 15.12
C VAL A 361 -4.43 8.99 15.65
N ALA A 362 -3.78 8.65 16.76
CA ALA A 362 -2.66 9.41 17.32
C ALA A 362 -1.44 8.49 17.44
N LEU A 363 -0.39 8.74 16.68
CA LEU A 363 0.77 7.86 16.52
C LEU A 363 2.07 8.65 16.48
N LYS A 364 3.19 8.00 16.81
CA LYS A 364 4.52 8.58 16.57
C LYS A 364 4.78 8.69 15.07
N ARG A 365 5.62 9.64 14.64
CA ARG A 365 5.87 9.92 13.22
C ARG A 365 6.14 8.67 12.35
N PRO A 366 7.07 7.74 12.71
CA PRO A 366 7.34 6.57 11.88
C PRO A 366 6.13 5.62 11.77
N GLU A 367 5.36 5.49 12.85
CA GLU A 367 4.14 4.69 12.89
C GLU A 367 3.02 5.34 12.08
N MET A 368 2.89 6.68 12.14
CA MET A 368 1.89 7.43 11.37
C MET A 368 2.13 7.31 9.86
N GLU A 369 3.37 7.47 9.41
CA GLU A 369 3.75 7.34 7.99
C GLU A 369 3.48 5.91 7.49
N SER A 370 3.87 4.91 8.28
CA SER A 370 3.61 3.50 7.98
C SER A 370 2.11 3.19 7.97
N PHE A 371 1.36 3.67 8.96
CA PHE A 371 -0.09 3.51 9.04
C PHE A 371 -0.79 4.15 7.84
N ALA A 372 -0.45 5.39 7.48
CA ALA A 372 -1.02 6.09 6.34
C ALA A 372 -0.78 5.33 5.02
N SER A 373 0.41 4.74 4.87
CA SER A 373 0.75 3.87 3.74
C SER A 373 -0.11 2.61 3.72
N PHE A 374 -0.18 1.84 4.82
CA PHE A 374 -1.00 0.62 4.89
C PHE A 374 -2.51 0.90 4.72
N PHE A 375 -2.99 1.99 5.30
CA PHE A 375 -4.38 2.42 5.19
C PHE A 375 -4.73 2.85 3.75
N SER A 376 -3.83 3.54 3.05
CA SER A 376 -4.07 3.95 1.66
C SER A 376 -3.94 2.78 0.67
N ASN A 377 -2.90 1.96 0.84
CA ASN A 377 -2.61 0.82 -0.03
C ASN A 377 -3.64 -0.30 0.13
N GLY A 378 -4.04 -0.61 1.38
CA GLY A 378 -5.09 -1.59 1.66
C GLY A 378 -6.45 -1.14 1.15
N ARG A 379 -6.81 0.14 1.31
CA ARG A 379 -8.05 0.73 0.74
C ARG A 379 -8.09 0.54 -0.77
N ALA A 380 -6.97 0.77 -1.45
CA ALA A 380 -6.84 0.53 -2.87
C ALA A 380 -6.89 -0.98 -3.20
N ALA A 381 -6.28 -1.86 -2.41
CA ALA A 381 -6.30 -3.32 -2.63
C ALA A 381 -7.71 -3.93 -2.48
N TYR A 382 -8.50 -3.50 -1.48
CA TYR A 382 -9.86 -4.02 -1.31
C TYR A 382 -10.84 -3.43 -2.34
N THR A 383 -10.66 -2.17 -2.73
CA THR A 383 -11.42 -1.57 -3.85
C THR A 383 -11.17 -2.27 -5.19
N ARG A 384 -10.01 -2.91 -5.35
CA ARG A 384 -9.62 -3.69 -6.53
C ARG A 384 -10.26 -5.08 -6.61
N SER A 385 -10.97 -5.55 -5.59
CA SER A 385 -11.37 -6.97 -5.52
C SER A 385 -12.80 -7.30 -5.98
N ILE A 386 -13.58 -6.31 -6.45
CA ILE A 386 -14.87 -6.53 -7.15
C ILE A 386 -14.72 -6.50 -8.68
N ALA A 387 -13.55 -6.11 -9.21
CA ALA A 387 -13.28 -6.22 -10.65
C ALA A 387 -12.95 -7.65 -11.11
N SER A 388 -13.16 -8.66 -10.27
CA SER A 388 -12.90 -10.07 -10.61
C SER A 388 -14.07 -10.71 -11.35
N HIS A 389 -14.32 -10.23 -12.57
CA HIS A 389 -14.71 -11.09 -13.69
C HIS A 389 -13.91 -10.77 -14.97
N ALA A 390 -12.84 -9.96 -14.89
CA ALA A 390 -11.90 -9.81 -16.00
C ALA A 390 -10.47 -9.79 -15.47
N SER A 391 -9.59 -10.55 -16.12
CA SER A 391 -8.17 -10.78 -15.84
C SER A 391 -7.27 -9.55 -16.06
N SER A 392 -7.73 -8.34 -15.74
CA SER A 392 -6.99 -7.09 -15.96
C SER A 392 -7.46 -6.00 -14.99
N ALA A 393 -6.78 -5.86 -13.84
CA ALA A 393 -7.03 -4.75 -12.93
C ALA A 393 -6.28 -3.50 -13.41
N ILE A 394 -7.02 -2.40 -13.64
CA ILE A 394 -6.46 -1.07 -13.91
C ILE A 394 -6.54 -0.27 -12.60
N THR A 395 -5.41 0.22 -12.11
CA THR A 395 -5.32 1.13 -10.95
C THR A 395 -5.30 2.57 -11.45
N LEU A 396 -6.09 3.47 -10.85
CA LEU A 396 -5.98 4.91 -11.07
C LEU A 396 -5.39 5.57 -9.82
N ALA A 397 -4.36 6.38 -9.98
CA ALA A 397 -3.67 7.08 -8.90
C ALA A 397 -3.41 8.54 -9.30
N GLU A 398 -3.20 9.38 -8.29
CA GLU A 398 -2.73 10.76 -8.46
C GLU A 398 -1.48 10.96 -7.59
N CYS A 399 -0.47 11.64 -8.13
CA CYS A 399 0.81 11.87 -7.48
C CYS A 399 1.22 13.34 -7.66
N ASN A 400 1.61 13.99 -6.56
CA ASN A 400 2.22 15.32 -6.56
C ASN A 400 3.76 15.26 -6.56
N GLY A 401 4.32 14.13 -6.99
CA GLY A 401 5.76 13.91 -7.09
C GLY A 401 6.40 14.71 -8.23
N ASP A 402 7.74 14.72 -8.25
CA ASP A 402 8.53 15.41 -9.27
C ASP A 402 8.46 14.67 -10.61
N PHE A 403 7.51 15.08 -11.46
CA PHE A 403 7.32 14.52 -12.81
C PHE A 403 8.54 14.73 -13.70
N ASP A 404 9.20 15.88 -13.58
CA ASP A 404 10.36 16.24 -14.41
C ASP A 404 11.56 15.34 -14.07
N ARG A 405 11.71 14.98 -12.79
CA ARG A 405 12.67 13.97 -12.35
C ARG A 405 12.35 12.57 -12.88
N LEU A 406 11.08 12.17 -12.89
CA LEU A 406 10.65 10.85 -13.37
C LEU A 406 10.91 10.63 -14.86
N ILE A 407 10.71 11.66 -15.69
CA ILE A 407 10.98 11.58 -17.14
C ILE A 407 12.47 11.84 -17.48
N GLY A 408 13.25 12.29 -16.50
CA GLY A 408 14.67 12.61 -16.68
C GLY A 408 15.55 11.39 -16.90
N ASN A 409 16.69 11.59 -17.58
CA ASN A 409 17.71 10.54 -17.77
C ASN A 409 18.77 10.52 -16.64
N GLY A 410 18.56 11.32 -15.59
CA GLY A 410 19.50 11.45 -14.48
C GLY A 410 19.61 10.16 -13.66
N ILE A 411 20.74 10.02 -12.95
CA ILE A 411 20.93 8.94 -11.98
C ILE A 411 20.01 9.19 -10.78
N HIS A 412 19.15 8.23 -10.47
CA HIS A 412 18.19 8.29 -9.36
C HIS A 412 18.07 6.93 -8.66
N GLU A 413 17.42 6.85 -7.50
CA GLU A 413 17.25 5.56 -6.83
C GLU A 413 16.21 4.70 -7.56
N ALA A 414 16.52 3.43 -7.83
CA ALA A 414 15.64 2.55 -8.60
C ALA A 414 14.23 2.42 -7.97
N VAL A 415 14.15 2.53 -6.64
CA VAL A 415 12.91 2.50 -5.86
C VAL A 415 11.97 3.68 -6.14
N GLU A 416 12.46 4.79 -6.68
CA GLU A 416 11.64 5.97 -7.01
C GLU A 416 10.57 5.65 -8.07
N SER A 417 10.84 4.67 -8.94
CA SER A 417 9.92 4.21 -9.99
C SER A 417 8.84 3.24 -9.51
N HIS A 418 9.06 2.58 -8.36
CA HIS A 418 8.21 1.48 -7.88
C HIS A 418 6.78 1.90 -7.54
N PRO A 419 6.50 3.08 -6.96
CA PRO A 419 5.12 3.52 -6.69
C PRO A 419 4.25 3.62 -7.94
N TYR A 420 4.87 3.74 -9.13
CA TYR A 420 4.18 3.88 -10.41
C TYR A 420 3.95 2.55 -11.12
N ALA A 421 4.59 1.46 -10.66
CA ALA A 421 4.36 0.12 -11.16
C ALA A 421 3.19 -0.54 -10.41
N PRO A 422 2.25 -1.18 -11.11
CA PRO A 422 1.10 -1.82 -10.46
C PRO A 422 1.55 -2.96 -9.56
N HIS A 423 0.87 -3.09 -8.42
CA HIS A 423 1.12 -4.20 -7.50
C HIS A 423 0.69 -5.52 -8.14
N PHE A 424 1.65 -6.41 -8.38
CA PHE A 424 1.48 -7.69 -9.07
C PHE A 424 1.68 -8.82 -8.05
N VAL A 425 0.58 -9.29 -7.45
CA VAL A 425 0.62 -10.31 -6.39
C VAL A 425 0.25 -11.66 -6.97
N ALA A 426 1.20 -12.58 -6.96
CA ALA A 426 0.97 -13.99 -7.28
C ALA A 426 0.92 -14.81 -6.00
N THR A 427 0.00 -15.78 -5.93
CA THR A 427 -0.01 -16.86 -4.96
C THR A 427 0.68 -18.10 -5.56
N GLU A 428 0.77 -19.20 -4.81
CA GLU A 428 1.41 -20.42 -5.32
C GLU A 428 0.70 -21.01 -6.54
N SER A 429 -0.62 -20.85 -6.62
CA SER A 429 -1.43 -21.47 -7.68
C SER A 429 -2.13 -20.47 -8.60
N ARG A 430 -2.03 -19.16 -8.32
CA ARG A 430 -2.70 -18.12 -9.12
C ARG A 430 -1.80 -16.91 -9.27
N SER A 431 -1.64 -16.44 -10.49
CA SER A 431 -0.91 -15.22 -10.79
C SER A 431 -1.74 -14.34 -11.74
N PRO A 432 -1.87 -13.03 -11.50
CA PRO A 432 -2.42 -12.11 -12.48
C PRO A 432 -1.66 -12.22 -13.79
N LEU A 433 -2.35 -12.09 -14.92
CA LEU A 433 -1.71 -12.10 -16.24
C LEU A 433 -1.17 -10.72 -16.61
N LEU A 434 -1.93 -9.69 -16.28
CA LEU A 434 -1.66 -8.28 -16.53
C LEU A 434 -2.23 -7.45 -15.37
N ALA A 435 -1.44 -6.49 -14.90
CA ALA A 435 -1.89 -5.40 -14.05
C ALA A 435 -1.44 -4.08 -14.68
N LEU A 436 -2.32 -3.08 -14.62
CA LEU A 436 -2.07 -1.74 -15.15
C LEU A 436 -2.26 -0.71 -14.05
N GLN A 437 -1.51 0.38 -14.10
CA GLN A 437 -1.69 1.55 -13.24
C GLN A 437 -1.52 2.83 -14.06
N LEU A 438 -2.52 3.71 -14.04
CA LEU A 438 -2.40 5.06 -14.55
C LEU A 438 -2.19 6.01 -13.35
N THR A 439 -1.10 6.75 -13.34
CA THR A 439 -0.81 7.74 -12.30
C THR A 439 -0.80 9.13 -12.92
N LEU A 440 -1.72 9.99 -12.49
CA LEU A 440 -1.83 11.39 -12.92
C LEU A 440 -0.88 12.27 -12.10
N PHE A 441 -0.17 13.17 -12.78
CA PHE A 441 0.61 14.25 -12.20
C PHE A 441 -0.08 15.57 -12.56
N PRO A 442 -0.80 16.21 -11.62
CA PRO A 442 -1.62 17.38 -11.92
C PRO A 442 -0.85 18.48 -12.66
N ASN A 443 -1.41 18.94 -13.79
CA ASN A 443 -0.85 19.98 -14.67
C ASN A 443 0.51 19.63 -15.32
N LYS A 444 0.97 18.37 -15.25
CA LYS A 444 2.27 17.94 -15.78
C LYS A 444 2.15 16.82 -16.80
N GLY A 445 1.41 15.77 -16.48
CA GLY A 445 1.27 14.61 -17.35
C GLY A 445 0.72 13.39 -16.60
N PHE A 446 0.89 12.19 -17.17
CA PHE A 446 0.56 10.95 -16.50
C PHE A 446 1.55 9.85 -16.93
N CYS A 447 1.67 8.80 -16.12
CA CYS A 447 2.42 7.60 -16.48
C CYS A 447 1.50 6.37 -16.50
N ILE A 448 1.86 5.38 -17.32
CA ILE A 448 1.21 4.07 -17.37
C ILE A 448 2.21 3.01 -16.89
N GLY A 449 2.01 2.50 -15.69
CA GLY A 449 2.70 1.32 -15.19
C GLY A 449 2.05 0.04 -15.69
N MET A 450 2.86 -0.92 -16.14
CA MET A 450 2.42 -2.22 -16.62
C MET A 450 3.25 -3.33 -15.96
N ALA A 451 2.57 -4.31 -15.37
CA ALA A 451 3.19 -5.53 -14.85
C ALA A 451 2.51 -6.75 -15.49
N THR A 452 3.31 -7.66 -16.04
CA THR A 452 2.83 -8.81 -16.81
C THR A 452 3.48 -10.09 -16.34
N HIS A 453 2.75 -11.21 -16.40
CA HIS A 453 3.36 -12.52 -16.26
C HIS A 453 4.12 -12.88 -17.53
N HIS A 454 5.44 -13.08 -17.44
CA HIS A 454 6.27 -13.30 -18.64
C HIS A 454 5.86 -14.54 -19.44
N ALA A 455 5.33 -15.57 -18.78
CA ALA A 455 4.89 -16.82 -19.45
C ALA A 455 3.85 -16.62 -20.58
N ILE A 456 3.20 -15.46 -20.66
CA ILE A 456 2.25 -15.13 -21.73
C ILE A 456 2.55 -13.79 -22.43
N PHE A 457 3.59 -13.07 -22.00
CA PHE A 457 3.98 -11.75 -22.53
C PHE A 457 5.48 -11.71 -22.76
N ASP A 458 5.91 -11.76 -24.03
CA ASP A 458 7.22 -11.26 -24.41
C ASP A 458 7.19 -9.74 -24.67
N GLY A 459 8.37 -9.14 -24.86
CA GLY A 459 8.48 -7.69 -25.09
C GLY A 459 7.71 -7.21 -26.33
N LYS A 460 7.56 -8.05 -27.35
CA LYS A 460 6.83 -7.72 -28.58
C LYS A 460 5.33 -7.74 -28.37
N SER A 461 4.81 -8.75 -27.67
CA SER A 461 3.40 -8.85 -27.28
C SER A 461 3.01 -7.72 -26.32
N ALA A 462 3.89 -7.36 -25.38
CA ALA A 462 3.71 -6.23 -24.49
C ALA A 462 3.63 -4.88 -25.24
N SER A 463 4.55 -4.65 -26.19
CA SER A 463 4.52 -3.47 -27.07
C SER A 463 3.27 -3.43 -27.95
N MET A 464 2.91 -4.56 -28.57
CA MET A 464 1.71 -4.69 -29.41
C MET A 464 0.42 -4.42 -28.62
N PHE A 465 0.32 -4.93 -27.39
CA PHE A 465 -0.79 -4.65 -26.49
C PHE A 465 -0.94 -3.15 -26.22
N LEU A 466 0.15 -2.47 -25.84
CA LEU A 466 0.12 -1.03 -25.58
C LEU A 466 -0.24 -0.24 -26.83
N ARG A 467 0.28 -0.61 -28.00
CA ARG A 467 -0.05 0.03 -29.28
C ARG A 467 -1.51 -0.16 -29.67
N ALA A 468 -2.06 -1.36 -29.50
CA ALA A 468 -3.48 -1.65 -29.75
C ALA A 468 -4.39 -0.85 -28.80
N TRP A 469 -4.03 -0.78 -27.52
CA TRP A 469 -4.76 0.03 -26.54
C TRP A 469 -4.70 1.51 -26.89
N ALA A 470 -3.52 2.04 -27.19
CA ALA A 470 -3.33 3.44 -27.57
C ALA A 470 -4.07 3.81 -28.85
N TYR A 471 -4.01 2.97 -29.88
CA TYR A 471 -4.77 3.14 -31.12
C TYR A 471 -6.28 3.25 -30.82
N THR A 472 -6.79 2.36 -29.98
CA THR A 472 -8.21 2.35 -29.58
C THR A 472 -8.58 3.65 -28.86
N CYS A 473 -7.77 4.09 -27.90
CA CYS A 473 -7.99 5.36 -27.18
C CYS A 473 -7.96 6.55 -28.14
N LYS A 474 -6.95 6.64 -29.01
CA LYS A 474 -6.81 7.71 -29.98
C LYS A 474 -8.00 7.76 -30.94
N PHE A 475 -8.44 6.61 -31.44
CA PHE A 475 -9.60 6.52 -32.32
C PHE A 475 -10.88 7.00 -31.61
N ILE A 476 -11.10 6.61 -30.35
CA ILE A 476 -12.24 7.10 -29.54
C ILE A 476 -12.19 8.62 -29.36
N VAL A 477 -11.02 9.18 -29.08
CA VAL A 477 -10.83 10.63 -28.93
C VAL A 477 -11.14 11.37 -30.24
N GLU A 478 -10.73 10.82 -31.38
CA GLU A 478 -10.91 11.46 -32.69
C GLU A 478 -12.30 11.27 -33.32
N LYS A 479 -12.95 10.13 -33.06
CA LYS A 479 -14.20 9.72 -33.74
C LYS A 479 -15.42 9.63 -32.82
N GLY A 480 -15.23 9.65 -31.50
CA GLY A 480 -16.31 9.54 -30.51
C GLY A 480 -16.85 8.12 -30.30
N GLU A 481 -16.26 7.12 -30.95
CA GLU A 481 -16.66 5.70 -30.85
C GLU A 481 -15.45 4.77 -30.94
N ALA A 482 -15.61 3.52 -30.50
CA ALA A 482 -14.54 2.52 -30.59
C ALA A 482 -14.37 2.00 -32.03
N PRO A 483 -13.14 1.71 -32.47
CA PRO A 483 -12.90 1.17 -33.80
C PRO A 483 -13.52 -0.24 -33.92
N CYS A 484 -14.17 -0.53 -35.06
CA CYS A 484 -14.71 -1.86 -35.32
C CYS A 484 -13.61 -2.93 -35.48
N LEU A 485 -12.43 -2.53 -35.97
CA LEU A 485 -11.28 -3.41 -36.21
C LEU A 485 -9.97 -2.69 -35.85
N LEU A 486 -9.02 -3.47 -35.35
CA LEU A 486 -7.63 -3.03 -35.20
C LEU A 486 -6.90 -3.15 -36.55
N PRO A 487 -5.85 -2.34 -36.80
CA PRO A 487 -4.91 -2.57 -37.89
C PRO A 487 -4.34 -3.99 -37.84
N ALA A 488 -4.06 -4.58 -39.00
CA ALA A 488 -3.60 -5.97 -39.10
C ALA A 488 -2.33 -6.23 -38.29
N GLU A 489 -1.43 -5.24 -38.22
CA GLU A 489 -0.14 -5.31 -37.53
C GLU A 489 -0.26 -5.39 -36.00
N ILE A 490 -1.35 -4.87 -35.43
CA ILE A 490 -1.60 -4.85 -33.97
C ILE A 490 -2.82 -5.67 -33.55
N THR A 491 -3.44 -6.38 -34.50
CA THR A 491 -4.47 -7.37 -34.22
C THR A 491 -3.79 -8.66 -33.74
N PRO A 492 -3.99 -9.11 -32.50
CA PRO A 492 -3.28 -10.27 -31.98
C PRO A 492 -3.74 -11.57 -32.65
N SER A 493 -2.78 -12.40 -33.07
CA SER A 493 -3.03 -13.81 -33.42
C SER A 493 -2.76 -14.71 -32.22
N PHE A 494 -3.68 -15.62 -31.91
CA PHE A 494 -3.55 -16.60 -30.82
C PHE A 494 -3.26 -18.02 -31.33
N GLU A 495 -2.78 -18.15 -32.57
CA GLU A 495 -2.41 -19.43 -33.16
C GLU A 495 -1.09 -19.93 -32.58
N TRP A 496 -1.14 -20.82 -31.60
CA TRP A 496 0.05 -21.45 -30.99
C TRP A 496 0.12 -22.97 -31.21
N LYS A 497 -0.99 -23.61 -31.60
CA LYS A 497 -1.08 -25.07 -31.75
C LYS A 497 -0.19 -25.65 -32.87
N SER A 498 0.38 -24.79 -33.70
CA SER A 498 1.36 -25.15 -34.73
C SER A 498 2.77 -25.37 -34.18
N ILE A 499 3.06 -24.95 -32.94
CA ILE A 499 4.37 -25.17 -32.29
C ILE A 499 4.47 -26.66 -31.92
N GLN A 500 5.41 -27.39 -32.55
CA GLN A 500 5.69 -28.79 -32.25
C GLN A 500 6.91 -28.92 -31.35
N ASP A 501 6.78 -29.64 -30.23
CA ASP A 501 7.93 -30.04 -29.41
C ASP A 501 8.55 -31.36 -29.93
N SER A 502 9.25 -31.29 -31.05
CA SER A 502 9.89 -32.46 -31.64
C SER A 502 11.12 -32.96 -30.86
N LYS A 503 11.59 -32.20 -29.86
CA LYS A 503 12.84 -32.46 -29.11
C LYS A 503 12.61 -32.76 -27.62
N GLY A 504 11.36 -32.82 -27.15
CA GLY A 504 11.02 -33.07 -25.75
C GLY A 504 11.48 -31.95 -24.81
N LEU A 505 11.57 -30.72 -25.34
CA LEU A 505 12.05 -29.56 -24.59
C LEU A 505 11.03 -29.08 -23.56
N GLU A 506 9.75 -29.35 -23.75
CA GLU A 506 8.71 -29.00 -22.78
C GLU A 506 9.04 -29.59 -21.40
N GLU A 507 9.33 -30.88 -21.34
CA GLU A 507 9.70 -31.57 -20.11
C GLU A 507 11.02 -31.02 -19.54
N ALA A 508 12.00 -30.73 -20.40
CA ALA A 508 13.29 -30.16 -19.99
C ALA A 508 13.12 -28.77 -19.34
N TYR A 509 12.32 -27.88 -19.93
CA TYR A 509 12.05 -26.54 -19.38
C TYR A 509 11.19 -26.58 -18.12
N ILE A 510 10.22 -27.49 -18.01
CA ILE A 510 9.46 -27.71 -16.77
C ILE A 510 10.39 -28.16 -15.64
N ASN A 511 11.30 -29.09 -15.93
CA ASN A 511 12.29 -29.58 -14.97
C ASN A 511 13.30 -28.48 -14.58
N LEU A 512 13.72 -27.64 -15.53
CA LEU A 512 14.52 -26.46 -15.25
C LEU A 512 13.80 -25.54 -14.26
N TRP A 513 12.54 -25.19 -14.54
CA TRP A 513 11.76 -24.29 -13.68
C TRP A 513 11.66 -24.83 -12.26
N ALA A 514 11.34 -26.12 -12.12
CA ALA A 514 11.30 -26.80 -10.82
C ALA A 514 12.67 -26.78 -10.09
N THR A 515 13.76 -26.94 -10.84
CA THR A 515 15.13 -26.92 -10.28
C THR A 515 15.55 -25.51 -9.87
N MET A 516 15.19 -24.49 -10.65
CA MET A 516 15.41 -23.10 -10.30
C MET A 516 14.62 -22.72 -9.04
N GLY A 517 13.35 -23.12 -8.94
CA GLY A 517 12.54 -22.94 -7.73
C GLY A 517 13.26 -23.44 -6.48
N LYS A 518 13.73 -24.70 -6.50
CA LYS A 518 14.52 -25.31 -5.42
C LYS A 518 15.81 -24.56 -5.07
N ARG A 519 16.47 -23.96 -6.06
CA ARG A 519 17.75 -23.25 -5.88
C ARG A 519 17.58 -21.83 -5.32
N PHE A 520 16.42 -21.22 -5.54
CA PHE A 520 16.14 -19.83 -5.19
C PHE A 520 15.21 -19.69 -3.97
N GLU A 521 14.50 -20.73 -3.56
CA GLU A 521 13.70 -20.78 -2.33
C GLU A 521 14.52 -21.31 -1.14
N SER A 522 14.52 -20.59 -0.02
CA SER A 522 15.12 -21.05 1.24
C SER A 522 14.08 -21.82 2.06
N GLY A 523 13.95 -23.13 1.84
CA GLY A 523 13.06 -24.02 2.58
C GLY A 523 12.87 -25.39 1.90
N SER A 524 12.48 -26.43 2.66
CA SER A 524 12.32 -27.80 2.15
C SER A 524 11.08 -28.03 1.28
N ASP A 525 10.18 -27.04 1.19
CA ASP A 525 8.83 -27.20 0.64
C ASP A 525 8.65 -26.43 -0.68
N SER A 526 9.59 -26.59 -1.62
CA SER A 526 9.47 -25.95 -2.93
C SER A 526 8.34 -26.60 -3.74
N ASN A 527 7.30 -25.86 -4.08
CA ASN A 527 6.26 -26.32 -5.00
C ASN A 527 6.73 -26.11 -6.45
N PRO A 528 7.02 -27.18 -7.23
CA PRO A 528 7.52 -27.05 -8.60
C PRO A 528 6.50 -26.44 -9.57
N LYS A 529 5.23 -26.35 -9.16
CA LYS A 529 4.15 -25.70 -9.92
C LYS A 529 3.84 -24.28 -9.42
N SER A 530 4.68 -23.72 -8.56
CA SER A 530 4.52 -22.37 -8.04
C SER A 530 4.57 -21.36 -9.19
N VAL A 531 3.57 -20.47 -9.23
CA VAL A 531 3.55 -19.29 -10.13
C VAL A 531 3.98 -18.00 -9.42
N LYS A 532 4.57 -18.12 -8.22
CA LYS A 532 5.17 -16.99 -7.51
C LYS A 532 6.47 -16.54 -8.20
N PRO A 533 6.79 -15.24 -8.19
CA PRO A 533 8.14 -14.77 -8.52
C PRO A 533 9.19 -15.41 -7.61
N LEU A 534 10.37 -15.71 -8.15
CA LEU A 534 11.47 -16.31 -7.38
C LEU A 534 12.01 -15.32 -6.33
N PRO A 535 12.23 -15.73 -5.05
CA PRO A 535 12.63 -14.82 -3.96
C PRO A 535 13.93 -14.04 -4.20
N LYS A 536 14.93 -14.62 -4.88
CA LYS A 536 16.19 -13.89 -5.20
C LYS A 536 16.05 -12.82 -6.28
N LEU A 537 14.88 -12.72 -6.92
CA LEU A 537 14.55 -11.62 -7.85
C LEU A 537 13.85 -10.47 -7.12
N GLU A 538 13.83 -10.44 -5.78
CA GLU A 538 13.43 -9.24 -5.04
C GLU A 538 14.46 -8.11 -5.24
N VAL A 539 13.98 -6.86 -5.17
CA VAL A 539 14.82 -5.70 -5.48
C VAL A 539 15.89 -5.52 -4.41
N GLN A 540 17.16 -5.46 -4.82
CA GLN A 540 18.23 -5.18 -3.87
C GLN A 540 18.13 -3.74 -3.36
N PRO A 541 18.39 -3.49 -2.07
CA PRO A 541 18.38 -2.13 -1.53
C PRO A 541 19.48 -1.28 -2.15
N ASN A 542 19.23 0.02 -2.28
CA ASN A 542 20.20 1.05 -2.68
C ASN A 542 20.76 0.91 -4.12
N LEU A 543 20.00 0.31 -5.05
CA LEU A 543 20.33 0.37 -6.47
C LEU A 543 20.02 1.74 -7.05
N LEU A 544 20.93 2.23 -7.89
CA LEU A 544 20.73 3.42 -8.71
C LEU A 544 20.29 3.00 -10.11
N ARG A 545 19.38 3.75 -10.71
CA ARG A 545 18.92 3.61 -12.08
C ARG A 545 19.35 4.81 -12.91
N ALA A 546 19.71 4.54 -14.17
CA ALA A 546 20.00 5.57 -15.15
C ALA A 546 19.78 5.04 -16.58
N ASN A 547 19.53 5.97 -17.50
CA ASN A 547 19.43 5.70 -18.93
C ASN A 547 20.51 6.47 -19.68
N PHE A 548 21.25 5.77 -20.53
CA PHE A 548 22.31 6.31 -21.37
C PHE A 548 21.93 6.22 -22.84
N HIS A 549 22.47 7.08 -23.69
CA HIS A 549 22.15 7.06 -25.13
C HIS A 549 23.39 6.82 -25.97
N LEU A 550 23.26 5.90 -26.93
CA LEU A 550 24.19 5.73 -28.04
C LEU A 550 23.60 6.44 -29.26
N SER A 551 24.30 7.46 -29.76
CA SER A 551 23.93 8.11 -31.02
C SER A 551 24.34 7.25 -32.21
N SER A 552 23.76 7.54 -33.38
CA SER A 552 24.14 6.91 -34.65
C SER A 552 25.64 7.06 -34.95
N GLU A 553 26.24 8.19 -34.60
CA GLU A 553 27.68 8.44 -34.75
C GLU A 553 28.52 7.56 -33.82
N VAL A 554 28.09 7.38 -32.57
CA VAL A 554 28.75 6.46 -31.63
C VAL A 554 28.70 5.03 -32.16
N ILE A 555 27.53 4.56 -32.62
CA ILE A 555 27.37 3.22 -33.20
C ILE A 555 28.28 3.03 -34.41
N LYS A 556 28.44 4.06 -35.26
CA LYS A 556 29.35 4.03 -36.39
C LYS A 556 30.81 3.87 -35.95
N LYS A 557 31.25 4.63 -34.94
CA LYS A 557 32.61 4.49 -34.36
C LYS A 557 32.85 3.13 -33.75
N LEU A 558 31.86 2.57 -33.04
CA LEU A 558 31.94 1.20 -32.51
C LEU A 558 32.11 0.18 -33.65
N ARG A 559 31.37 0.34 -34.75
CA ARG A 559 31.51 -0.53 -35.93
C ARG A 559 32.90 -0.43 -36.54
N GLU A 560 33.40 0.77 -36.75
CA GLU A 560 34.76 1.00 -37.27
C GLU A 560 35.82 0.38 -36.35
N SER A 561 35.64 0.48 -35.03
CA SER A 561 36.53 -0.14 -34.05
C SER A 561 36.60 -1.65 -34.17
N VAL A 562 35.46 -2.33 -34.35
CA VAL A 562 35.42 -3.78 -34.59
C VAL A 562 36.15 -4.14 -35.90
N LEU A 563 35.88 -3.41 -36.98
CA LEU A 563 36.48 -3.67 -38.30
C LEU A 563 38.00 -3.45 -38.32
N ARG A 564 38.56 -2.61 -37.44
CA ARG A 564 40.02 -2.45 -37.32
C ARG A 564 40.75 -3.73 -36.89
N TYR A 565 40.16 -4.51 -35.98
CA TYR A 565 40.77 -5.75 -35.48
C TYR A 565 40.34 -6.98 -36.29
N GLN A 566 39.27 -6.87 -37.08
CA GLN A 566 38.72 -7.97 -37.89
C GLN A 566 38.39 -7.49 -39.32
N PRO A 567 39.40 -7.11 -40.12
CA PRO A 567 39.18 -6.63 -41.49
C PRO A 567 38.56 -7.71 -42.39
N GLU A 568 38.77 -9.00 -42.09
CA GLU A 568 38.15 -10.12 -42.81
C GLU A 568 36.62 -10.19 -42.63
N ALA A 569 36.03 -9.44 -41.69
CA ALA A 569 34.57 -9.37 -41.49
C ALA A 569 33.82 -8.72 -42.68
N THR A 570 34.53 -8.20 -43.69
CA THR A 570 33.95 -7.75 -44.96
C THR A 570 33.86 -8.84 -46.03
N ASP A 571 34.47 -10.01 -45.81
CA ASP A 571 34.35 -11.18 -46.69
C ASP A 571 32.90 -11.74 -46.64
N PRO A 572 32.22 -11.98 -47.78
CA PRO A 572 30.87 -12.55 -47.80
C PRO A 572 30.71 -13.86 -47.01
N THR A 573 31.77 -14.65 -46.89
CA THR A 573 31.77 -15.97 -46.22
C THR A 573 32.07 -15.92 -44.73
N LYS A 574 32.68 -14.83 -44.24
CA LYS A 574 33.03 -14.60 -42.81
C LYS A 574 32.35 -13.35 -42.22
N ARG A 575 31.33 -12.82 -42.91
CA ARG A 575 30.72 -11.54 -42.58
C ARG A 575 30.13 -11.53 -41.16
N LEU A 576 30.55 -10.55 -40.37
CA LEU A 576 29.96 -10.28 -39.06
C LEU A 576 28.70 -9.42 -39.22
N ASN A 577 27.63 -9.81 -38.55
CA ASN A 577 26.42 -9.02 -38.46
C ASN A 577 26.59 -7.94 -37.37
N LEU A 578 27.21 -6.82 -37.75
CA LEU A 578 27.44 -5.66 -36.86
C LEU A 578 26.21 -4.73 -36.81
N SER A 579 25.07 -5.30 -36.43
CA SER A 579 23.84 -4.54 -36.19
C SER A 579 24.01 -3.59 -34.99
N THR A 580 23.16 -2.58 -34.90
CA THR A 580 23.13 -1.65 -33.75
C THR A 580 22.99 -2.42 -32.44
N TYR A 581 22.13 -3.44 -32.41
CA TYR A 581 21.95 -4.32 -31.25
C TYR A 581 23.24 -5.02 -30.85
N VAL A 582 23.96 -5.63 -31.82
CA VAL A 582 25.22 -6.35 -31.53
C VAL A 582 26.26 -5.41 -30.95
N LEU A 583 26.43 -4.22 -31.55
CA LEU A 583 27.42 -3.24 -31.10
C LEU A 583 27.05 -2.66 -29.73
N ALA A 584 25.79 -2.32 -29.51
CA ALA A 584 25.31 -1.79 -28.23
C ALA A 584 25.47 -2.81 -27.10
N CYS A 585 25.00 -4.05 -27.30
CA CYS A 585 25.13 -5.13 -26.31
C CYS A 585 26.61 -5.45 -26.00
N SER A 586 27.46 -5.48 -27.02
CA SER A 586 28.90 -5.74 -26.84
C SER A 586 29.57 -4.61 -26.06
N TYR A 587 29.28 -3.36 -26.40
CA TYR A 587 29.87 -2.20 -25.72
C TYR A 587 29.40 -2.08 -24.27
N VAL A 588 28.09 -2.23 -24.02
CA VAL A 588 27.51 -2.13 -22.67
C VAL A 588 27.99 -3.26 -21.78
N SER A 589 28.09 -4.49 -22.30
CA SER A 589 28.63 -5.61 -21.52
C SER A 589 30.09 -5.39 -21.14
N ILE A 590 30.91 -4.82 -22.02
CA ILE A 590 32.29 -4.43 -21.69
C ILE A 590 32.31 -3.40 -20.56
N CYS A 591 31.48 -2.35 -20.66
CA CYS A 591 31.39 -1.33 -19.61
C CYS A 591 30.96 -1.94 -18.27
N LEU A 592 29.98 -2.85 -18.27
CA LEU A 592 29.52 -3.55 -17.06
C LEU A 592 30.59 -4.47 -16.47
N VAL A 593 31.28 -5.25 -17.30
CA VAL A 593 32.35 -6.16 -16.86
C VAL A 593 33.52 -5.38 -16.28
N LYS A 594 33.90 -4.24 -16.88
CA LYS A 594 34.93 -3.33 -16.35
C LYS A 594 34.48 -2.65 -15.06
N ALA A 595 33.24 -2.16 -14.98
CA ALA A 595 32.69 -1.48 -13.81
C ALA A 595 32.62 -2.38 -12.57
N ARG A 596 32.30 -3.67 -12.77
CA ARG A 596 32.26 -4.67 -11.68
C ARG A 596 33.65 -5.15 -11.25
N GLY A 597 34.66 -5.02 -12.11
CA GLY A 597 36.05 -5.41 -11.81
C GLY A 597 36.23 -6.90 -11.50
N GLY A 598 37.16 -7.21 -10.60
CA GLY A 598 37.47 -8.58 -10.15
C GLY A 598 38.51 -9.31 -11.01
N ASP A 599 38.62 -10.63 -10.79
CA ASP A 599 39.60 -11.50 -11.46
C ASP A 599 39.37 -11.54 -12.99
N ALA A 600 40.44 -11.43 -13.77
CA ALA A 600 40.43 -11.52 -15.22
C ALA A 600 40.08 -12.93 -15.74
N ASP A 601 40.30 -13.97 -14.92
CA ASP A 601 40.01 -15.37 -15.22
C ASP A 601 38.61 -15.83 -14.79
N ARG A 602 37.81 -14.96 -14.16
CA ARG A 602 36.42 -15.30 -13.83
C ARG A 602 35.58 -15.45 -15.10
N GLU A 603 34.61 -16.36 -15.06
CA GLU A 603 33.69 -16.58 -16.17
C GLU A 603 32.62 -15.49 -16.20
N VAL A 604 32.38 -14.94 -17.39
CA VAL A 604 31.27 -14.05 -17.71
C VAL A 604 30.31 -14.82 -18.59
N TYR A 605 29.09 -14.97 -18.12
CA TYR A 605 28.00 -15.58 -18.84
C TYR A 605 27.15 -14.48 -19.47
N PHE A 606 27.21 -14.35 -20.80
CA PHE A 606 26.43 -13.37 -21.54
C PHE A 606 25.16 -14.03 -22.10
N SER A 607 23.98 -13.56 -21.70
CA SER A 607 22.67 -14.12 -22.05
C SER A 607 21.82 -13.10 -22.84
N TRP A 608 21.17 -13.57 -23.90
CA TRP A 608 20.31 -12.75 -24.77
C TRP A 608 19.13 -13.58 -25.30
N SER A 609 18.06 -12.91 -25.73
CA SER A 609 16.84 -13.56 -26.20
C SER A 609 16.58 -13.31 -27.68
N ALA A 610 16.12 -14.33 -28.40
CA ALA A 610 15.77 -14.26 -29.82
C ALA A 610 14.25 -14.39 -30.02
N ASP A 611 13.64 -13.53 -30.86
CA ASP A 611 12.24 -13.69 -31.32
C ASP A 611 12.15 -14.88 -32.27
N CYS A 612 11.35 -15.88 -31.94
CA CYS A 612 11.25 -17.12 -32.69
C CYS A 612 10.15 -17.09 -33.75
N ARG A 613 9.26 -16.08 -33.79
CA ARG A 613 8.07 -16.08 -34.67
C ARG A 613 8.38 -16.42 -36.12
N SER A 614 9.34 -15.71 -36.72
CA SER A 614 9.74 -15.92 -38.12
C SER A 614 10.75 -17.06 -38.34
N ARG A 615 11.14 -17.76 -37.26
CA ARG A 615 12.20 -18.80 -37.26
C ARG A 615 11.65 -20.20 -37.00
N LEU A 616 10.38 -20.30 -36.61
CA LEU A 616 9.66 -21.56 -36.50
C LEU A 616 9.29 -22.08 -37.90
N ASP A 617 9.09 -23.39 -38.00
CA ASP A 617 8.60 -24.05 -39.21
C ASP A 617 7.32 -24.86 -38.89
N PRO A 618 6.13 -24.41 -39.36
CA PRO A 618 5.90 -23.18 -40.11
C PRO A 618 6.08 -21.92 -39.23
N PRO A 619 6.38 -20.74 -39.84
CA PRO A 619 6.53 -19.50 -39.09
C PRO A 619 5.22 -19.06 -38.47
N LEU A 620 5.29 -18.50 -37.26
CA LEU A 620 4.15 -17.85 -36.62
C LEU A 620 3.89 -16.47 -37.23
N PRO A 621 2.63 -16.00 -37.22
CA PRO A 621 2.30 -14.64 -37.64
C PRO A 621 3.15 -13.58 -36.91
N PRO A 622 3.59 -12.51 -37.59
CA PRO A 622 4.36 -11.44 -36.94
C PRO A 622 3.65 -10.78 -35.75
N ASN A 623 2.32 -10.82 -35.75
CA ASN A 623 1.40 -10.34 -34.70
C ASN A 623 0.93 -11.46 -33.74
N HIS A 624 1.63 -12.61 -33.70
CA HIS A 624 1.37 -13.66 -32.72
C HIS A 624 1.55 -13.12 -31.30
N PHE A 625 0.52 -13.29 -30.47
CA PHE A 625 0.47 -12.85 -29.08
C PHE A 625 0.81 -14.01 -28.14
N GLY A 626 1.84 -13.82 -27.33
CA GLY A 626 2.36 -14.84 -26.43
C GLY A 626 3.86 -14.69 -26.22
N ASP A 627 4.43 -15.48 -25.31
CA ASP A 627 5.87 -15.60 -25.20
C ASP A 627 6.40 -16.45 -26.36
N THR A 628 7.23 -15.87 -27.21
CA THR A 628 7.87 -16.56 -28.33
C THR A 628 9.35 -16.19 -28.39
N VAL A 629 10.02 -16.22 -27.23
CA VAL A 629 11.47 -16.00 -27.15
C VAL A 629 12.24 -17.23 -26.69
N VAL A 630 13.42 -17.43 -27.26
CA VAL A 630 14.38 -18.43 -26.79
C VAL A 630 15.64 -17.72 -26.28
N VAL A 631 16.14 -18.17 -25.13
CA VAL A 631 17.35 -17.65 -24.50
C VAL A 631 18.58 -18.37 -25.05
N HIS A 632 19.52 -17.59 -25.57
CA HIS A 632 20.85 -18.03 -25.99
C HIS A 632 21.92 -17.39 -25.11
N HIS A 633 23.06 -18.04 -25.01
CA HIS A 633 24.17 -17.53 -24.23
C HIS A 633 25.51 -18.00 -24.77
N PHE A 634 26.56 -17.31 -24.36
CA PHE A 634 27.94 -17.76 -24.51
C PHE A 634 28.75 -17.39 -23.26
N VAL A 635 29.81 -18.16 -23.01
CA VAL A 635 30.72 -17.95 -21.87
C VAL A 635 32.05 -17.41 -22.38
N CYS A 636 32.57 -16.41 -21.68
CA CYS A 636 33.86 -15.78 -21.93
C CYS A 636 34.61 -15.57 -20.62
N LYS A 637 35.91 -15.29 -20.70
CA LYS A 637 36.67 -14.83 -19.54
C LYS A 637 36.55 -13.32 -19.43
N ALA A 638 36.63 -12.77 -18.21
CA ALA A 638 36.55 -11.33 -18.01
C ALA A 638 37.63 -10.57 -18.80
N ARG A 639 38.83 -11.14 -18.95
CA ARG A 639 39.90 -10.60 -19.82
C ARG A 639 39.43 -10.30 -21.25
N ASP A 640 38.56 -11.14 -21.81
CA ASP A 640 38.07 -11.00 -23.19
C ASP A 640 37.27 -9.69 -23.37
N PHE A 641 36.65 -9.18 -22.30
CA PHE A 641 35.96 -7.88 -22.30
C PHE A 641 36.90 -6.72 -21.97
N MET A 642 37.92 -6.96 -21.15
CA MET A 642 38.75 -5.90 -20.59
C MET A 642 39.89 -5.46 -21.52
N GLN A 643 40.33 -6.33 -22.43
CA GLN A 643 41.39 -6.06 -23.39
C GLN A 643 41.01 -5.06 -24.50
N GLU A 644 42.02 -4.54 -25.20
CA GLU A 644 41.87 -3.47 -26.20
C GLU A 644 40.93 -3.83 -27.35
N ASN A 645 41.05 -5.05 -27.88
CA ASN A 645 40.17 -5.58 -28.93
C ASN A 645 38.91 -6.28 -28.38
N GLY A 646 38.57 -6.08 -27.10
CA GLY A 646 37.45 -6.78 -26.46
C GLY A 646 36.11 -6.54 -27.16
N LEU A 647 35.88 -5.34 -27.71
CA LEU A 647 34.68 -5.05 -28.50
C LEU A 647 34.53 -5.96 -29.72
N ALA A 648 35.63 -6.22 -30.43
CA ALA A 648 35.62 -7.11 -31.59
C ALA A 648 35.33 -8.57 -31.19
N ILE A 649 35.94 -9.05 -30.09
CA ILE A 649 35.74 -10.41 -29.58
C ILE A 649 34.29 -10.64 -29.17
N ILE A 650 33.71 -9.73 -28.40
CA ILE A 650 32.33 -9.87 -27.92
C ILE A 650 31.34 -9.71 -29.08
N ALA A 651 31.58 -8.76 -30.00
CA ALA A 651 30.75 -8.59 -31.19
C ALA A 651 30.79 -9.80 -32.12
N GLU A 652 31.97 -10.41 -32.31
CA GLU A 652 32.11 -11.65 -33.07
C GLU A 652 31.33 -12.79 -32.43
N LYS A 653 31.49 -13.01 -31.12
CA LYS A 653 30.80 -14.08 -30.40
C LYS A 653 29.28 -13.90 -30.43
N LEU A 654 28.79 -12.69 -30.20
CA LEU A 654 27.37 -12.40 -30.28
C LEU A 654 26.85 -12.55 -31.72
N SER A 655 27.58 -12.07 -32.72
CA SER A 655 27.24 -12.25 -34.13
C SER A 655 27.22 -13.72 -34.55
N ALA A 656 28.18 -14.52 -34.08
CA ALA A 656 28.24 -15.96 -34.34
C ALA A 656 27.07 -16.67 -33.67
N SER A 657 26.76 -16.32 -32.41
CA SER A 657 25.60 -16.84 -31.69
C SER A 657 24.28 -16.52 -32.40
N ILE A 658 24.14 -15.34 -33.00
CA ILE A 658 22.95 -14.94 -33.78
C ILE A 658 22.87 -15.73 -35.09
N ARG A 659 24.00 -15.88 -35.80
CA ARG A 659 24.06 -16.64 -37.06
C ARG A 659 23.73 -18.12 -36.83
N GLY A 660 24.17 -18.70 -35.71
CA GLY A 660 23.85 -20.08 -35.34
C GLY A 660 22.35 -20.37 -35.22
N LEU A 661 21.49 -19.34 -35.12
CA LEU A 661 20.04 -19.53 -35.18
C LEU A 661 19.57 -20.09 -36.54
N GLU A 662 20.33 -19.85 -37.62
CA GLU A 662 20.03 -20.36 -38.97
C GLU A 662 20.28 -21.87 -39.09
N GLU A 663 21.16 -22.43 -38.24
CA GLU A 663 21.50 -23.85 -38.22
C GLU A 663 20.44 -24.68 -37.45
N GLY A 664 19.62 -24.02 -36.63
CA GLY A 664 18.49 -24.63 -35.93
C GLY A 664 18.19 -23.90 -34.62
N LEU A 665 16.97 -23.38 -34.48
CA LEU A 665 16.55 -22.57 -33.31
C LEU A 665 16.80 -23.28 -31.96
N PHE A 666 16.48 -24.57 -31.91
CA PHE A 666 16.60 -25.38 -30.69
C PHE A 666 17.83 -26.31 -30.71
N GLU A 667 18.77 -26.11 -31.63
CA GLU A 667 20.00 -26.89 -31.67
C GLU A 667 20.89 -26.55 -30.47
N GLY A 668 21.36 -27.55 -29.74
CA GLY A 668 22.14 -27.35 -28.52
C GLY A 668 21.34 -26.88 -27.28
N ALA A 669 20.00 -26.94 -27.30
CA ALA A 669 19.17 -26.36 -26.25
C ALA A 669 19.33 -27.07 -24.89
N ASN A 670 19.44 -28.41 -24.89
CA ASN A 670 19.63 -29.20 -23.67
C ASN A 670 21.00 -28.95 -23.05
N GLU A 671 22.07 -28.89 -23.84
CA GLU A 671 23.42 -28.59 -23.37
C GLU A 671 23.50 -27.18 -22.78
N ARG A 672 22.84 -26.22 -23.43
CA ARG A 672 22.67 -24.86 -22.91
C ARG A 672 21.96 -24.86 -21.56
N LEU A 673 20.91 -25.65 -21.43
CA LEU A 673 20.12 -25.78 -20.21
C LEU A 673 20.95 -26.37 -19.04
N GLU A 674 21.66 -27.46 -19.30
CA GLU A 674 22.57 -28.09 -18.35
C GLU A 674 23.69 -27.14 -17.93
N LYS A 675 24.23 -26.37 -18.88
CA LYS A 675 25.25 -25.37 -18.58
C LYS A 675 24.72 -24.27 -17.66
N LEU A 676 23.50 -23.78 -17.88
CA LEU A 676 22.85 -22.80 -17.00
C LEU A 676 22.66 -23.36 -15.57
N LEU A 677 22.23 -24.62 -15.46
CA LEU A 677 22.03 -25.29 -14.17
C LEU A 677 23.34 -25.50 -13.40
N SER A 678 24.45 -25.72 -14.10
CA SER A 678 25.77 -25.94 -13.50
C SER A 678 26.54 -24.66 -13.12
N LEU A 679 26.04 -23.46 -13.46
CA LEU A 679 26.72 -22.22 -13.09
C LEU A 679 26.81 -22.07 -11.57
N GLY A 680 28.00 -21.84 -11.05
CA GLY A 680 28.24 -21.53 -9.63
C GLY A 680 27.94 -20.07 -9.26
N PRO A 681 27.94 -19.71 -7.98
CA PRO A 681 27.72 -18.34 -7.51
C PRO A 681 28.81 -17.35 -7.95
N GLU A 682 29.99 -17.85 -8.31
CA GLU A 682 31.17 -17.07 -8.73
C GLU A 682 31.07 -16.55 -10.18
N VAL A 683 30.09 -17.02 -10.96
CA VAL A 683 29.93 -16.63 -12.37
C VAL A 683 29.27 -15.26 -12.46
N GLN A 684 29.88 -14.34 -13.21
CA GLN A 684 29.25 -13.06 -13.50
C GLN A 684 28.19 -13.20 -14.60
N LEU A 685 26.93 -12.98 -14.27
CA LEU A 685 25.84 -12.90 -15.24
C LEU A 685 25.76 -11.49 -15.87
N VAL A 686 25.67 -11.45 -17.20
CA VAL A 686 25.32 -10.26 -17.97
C VAL A 686 24.18 -10.64 -18.90
N SER A 687 23.00 -10.04 -18.73
CA SER A 687 21.83 -10.29 -19.55
C SER A 687 21.28 -9.00 -20.13
N VAL A 688 20.60 -9.12 -21.28
CA VAL A 688 19.96 -8.00 -21.96
C VAL A 688 18.44 -8.15 -21.96
N ALA A 689 17.74 -7.08 -21.61
CA ALA A 689 16.30 -6.92 -21.77
C ALA A 689 15.99 -5.96 -22.93
N GLY A 690 14.89 -6.18 -23.64
CA GLY A 690 14.50 -5.32 -24.77
C GLY A 690 15.24 -5.63 -26.08
N SER A 691 14.95 -4.85 -27.11
CA SER A 691 15.52 -4.99 -28.46
C SER A 691 15.31 -3.72 -29.28
N THR A 692 16.11 -3.55 -30.35
CA THR A 692 16.06 -2.43 -31.31
C THR A 692 14.88 -2.50 -32.29
N GLY A 693 13.71 -2.86 -31.79
CA GLY A 693 12.48 -3.01 -32.60
C GLY A 693 11.21 -3.08 -31.75
N LEU A 694 11.31 -2.80 -30.44
CA LEU A 694 10.16 -2.70 -29.56
C LEU A 694 9.64 -1.26 -29.59
N GLU A 695 8.45 -1.08 -30.14
CA GLU A 695 7.86 0.20 -30.51
C GLU A 695 7.13 0.88 -29.35
N PHE A 696 7.76 0.94 -28.17
CA PHE A 696 7.15 1.58 -26.99
C PHE A 696 7.06 3.11 -27.16
N TYR A 697 8.13 3.76 -27.60
CA TYR A 697 8.20 5.22 -27.76
C TYR A 697 7.28 5.76 -28.88
N THR A 698 6.85 4.93 -29.82
CA THR A 698 5.92 5.33 -30.90
C THR A 698 4.45 5.13 -30.52
N THR A 699 4.16 4.76 -29.27
CA THR A 699 2.79 4.58 -28.77
C THR A 699 2.16 5.94 -28.51
N ASP A 700 0.98 6.20 -29.09
CA ASP A 700 0.26 7.48 -28.97
C ASP A 700 -1.21 7.22 -28.62
N PHE A 701 -1.60 7.61 -27.40
CA PHE A 701 -2.95 7.46 -26.88
C PHE A 701 -3.92 8.57 -27.33
N GLY A 702 -3.46 9.53 -28.14
CA GLY A 702 -4.19 10.72 -28.58
C GLY A 702 -3.62 12.04 -28.02
N TRP A 703 -2.59 11.97 -27.17
CA TRP A 703 -1.93 13.14 -26.56
C TRP A 703 -0.47 13.31 -27.01
N GLY A 704 -0.04 12.54 -28.00
CA GLY A 704 1.34 12.49 -28.46
C GLY A 704 2.04 11.19 -28.05
N ASN A 705 3.25 11.04 -28.58
CA ASN A 705 4.11 9.88 -28.32
C ASN A 705 4.57 9.83 -26.85
N VAL A 706 4.90 8.63 -26.37
CA VAL A 706 5.49 8.42 -25.04
C VAL A 706 6.82 9.17 -24.92
N GLU A 707 6.95 9.99 -23.87
CA GLU A 707 8.17 10.77 -23.59
C GLU A 707 9.29 9.89 -22.99
N LYS A 708 8.94 8.95 -22.11
CA LYS A 708 9.89 8.11 -21.39
C LYS A 708 9.38 6.69 -21.18
N VAL A 709 10.24 5.71 -21.41
CA VAL A 709 10.01 4.29 -21.09
C VAL A 709 11.05 3.84 -20.08
N GLU A 710 10.60 3.18 -19.02
CA GLU A 710 11.47 2.62 -18.00
C GLU A 710 11.13 1.15 -17.73
N LEU A 711 12.08 0.26 -18.00
CA LEU A 711 11.95 -1.17 -17.75
C LEU A 711 12.31 -1.46 -16.29
N THR A 712 11.33 -1.32 -15.40
CA THR A 712 11.59 -1.37 -13.96
C THR A 712 12.13 -2.72 -13.47
N SER A 713 11.83 -3.82 -14.17
CA SER A 713 12.29 -5.18 -13.81
C SER A 713 13.80 -5.41 -13.91
N ILE A 714 14.57 -4.48 -14.48
CA ILE A 714 16.04 -4.62 -14.58
C ILE A 714 16.74 -4.53 -13.22
N ASP A 715 16.13 -3.88 -12.22
CA ASP A 715 16.67 -3.84 -10.85
C ASP A 715 16.51 -5.18 -10.10
N ARG A 716 15.56 -6.02 -10.52
CA ARG A 716 15.33 -7.40 -10.04
C ARG A 716 16.19 -8.40 -10.76
N THR A 717 16.25 -8.29 -12.09
CA THR A 717 16.91 -9.28 -12.96
C THR A 717 18.42 -9.05 -13.10
N GLY A 718 18.89 -7.82 -12.85
CA GLY A 718 20.28 -7.42 -13.09
C GLY A 718 20.65 -7.29 -14.57
N ALA A 719 19.66 -7.37 -15.47
CA ALA A 719 19.84 -7.12 -16.89
C ALA A 719 20.13 -5.64 -17.16
N PHE A 720 20.73 -5.31 -18.30
CA PHE A 720 20.62 -3.96 -18.87
C PHE A 720 19.55 -3.96 -19.95
N SER A 721 18.87 -2.84 -20.16
CA SER A 721 17.88 -2.72 -21.24
C SER A 721 18.47 -2.08 -22.50
N VAL A 722 17.93 -2.45 -23.65
CA VAL A 722 18.21 -1.82 -24.96
C VAL A 722 16.89 -1.49 -25.65
N LEU A 723 16.64 -0.22 -25.92
CA LEU A 723 15.46 0.27 -26.64
C LEU A 723 15.86 1.29 -27.71
N ASP A 724 15.05 1.44 -28.76
CA ASP A 724 15.22 2.54 -29.71
C ASP A 724 14.30 3.71 -29.38
N ILE A 725 14.82 4.91 -29.58
CA ILE A 725 14.12 6.18 -29.42
C ILE A 725 14.25 6.99 -30.70
N GLY A 726 13.15 7.62 -31.11
CA GLY A 726 13.11 8.52 -32.25
C GLY A 726 13.01 7.81 -33.61
N ASN A 727 12.76 8.60 -34.65
CA ASN A 727 12.57 8.14 -36.03
C ASN A 727 13.62 8.76 -36.97
N GLY A 728 13.96 8.05 -38.05
CA GLY A 728 14.83 8.59 -39.09
C GLY A 728 16.25 8.93 -38.61
N SER A 729 16.72 10.14 -38.89
CA SER A 729 18.08 10.61 -38.56
C SER A 729 18.32 10.86 -37.07
N ASP A 730 17.26 11.03 -36.28
CA ASP A 730 17.33 11.28 -34.84
C ASP A 730 17.25 10.00 -33.99
N ARG A 731 17.28 8.81 -34.64
CA ARG A 731 17.23 7.51 -33.96
C ARG A 731 18.45 7.35 -33.04
N ARG A 732 18.17 7.08 -31.77
CA ARG A 732 19.16 6.79 -30.72
C ARG A 732 18.83 5.44 -30.09
N THR A 733 19.85 4.77 -29.60
CA THR A 733 19.67 3.55 -28.80
C THR A 733 19.81 3.92 -27.33
N GLU A 734 18.75 3.73 -26.56
CA GLU A 734 18.73 3.94 -25.11
C GLU A 734 19.13 2.66 -24.38
N ILE A 735 20.01 2.84 -23.39
CA ILE A 735 20.56 1.80 -22.53
C ILE A 735 20.14 2.07 -21.09
N GLY A 736 19.30 1.24 -20.51
CA GLY A 736 18.95 1.33 -19.09
C GLY A 736 19.80 0.39 -18.24
N VAL A 737 20.30 0.87 -17.10
CA VAL A 737 21.05 0.05 -16.13
C VAL A 737 20.55 0.31 -14.71
N ALA A 738 20.60 -0.74 -13.87
CA ALA A 738 20.37 -0.64 -12.43
C ALA A 738 21.58 -1.23 -11.69
N LEU A 739 22.37 -0.38 -11.02
CA LEU A 739 23.67 -0.73 -10.45
C LEU A 739 23.84 -0.13 -9.06
N LYS A 740 24.69 -0.73 -8.22
CA LYS A 740 25.12 -0.10 -6.96
C LYS A 740 25.92 1.16 -7.26
N ARG A 741 25.91 2.13 -6.35
CA ARG A 741 26.57 3.44 -6.55
C ARG A 741 28.01 3.37 -7.10
N PRO A 742 28.95 2.58 -6.54
CA PRO A 742 30.32 2.52 -7.08
C PRO A 742 30.39 1.93 -8.49
N GLU A 743 29.54 0.94 -8.78
CA GLU A 743 29.43 0.33 -10.11
C GLU A 743 28.80 1.29 -11.12
N MET A 744 27.79 2.07 -10.72
CA MET A 744 27.16 3.09 -11.57
C MET A 744 28.14 4.19 -11.98
N GLU A 745 28.92 4.71 -11.02
CA GLU A 745 29.94 5.73 -11.28
C GLU A 745 31.03 5.20 -12.23
N SER A 746 31.50 3.98 -12.00
CA SER A 746 32.49 3.33 -12.85
C SER A 746 31.93 3.04 -14.25
N PHE A 747 30.69 2.55 -14.33
CA PHE A 747 30.00 2.28 -15.59
C PHE A 747 29.82 3.57 -16.41
N ALA A 748 29.34 4.65 -15.78
CA ALA A 748 29.17 5.94 -16.46
C ALA A 748 30.49 6.48 -17.01
N SER A 749 31.58 6.31 -16.26
CA SER A 749 32.92 6.67 -16.70
C SER A 749 33.36 5.84 -17.92
N PHE A 750 33.27 4.51 -17.86
CA PHE A 750 33.65 3.63 -18.98
C PHE A 750 32.76 3.85 -20.22
N PHE A 751 31.46 4.06 -20.01
CA PHE A 751 30.51 4.28 -21.09
C PHE A 751 30.78 5.61 -21.83
N SER A 752 31.21 6.65 -21.09
CA SER A 752 31.52 7.96 -21.68
C SER A 752 32.90 8.02 -22.33
N THR A 753 33.86 7.22 -21.85
CA THR A 753 35.26 7.25 -22.31
C THR A 753 35.59 6.21 -23.38
N GLY A 754 34.78 5.16 -23.53
CA GLY A 754 35.05 4.02 -24.40
C GLY A 754 34.69 4.17 -25.90
N VAL A 755 34.35 5.37 -26.37
CA VAL A 755 33.99 5.67 -27.78
C VAL A 755 35.10 6.42 -28.50
#